data_AF-A0A9N7UTM6-F1
#
_entry.id   AF-A0A9N7UTM6-F1
#
_cell.length_a   1.000
_cell.length_b   1.000
_cell.length_c   1.000
_cell.angle_alpha   90.00
_cell.angle_beta   90.00
_cell.angle_gamma   90.00
#
_symmetry.space_group_name_H-M   'P 1'
#
loop_
_entity.id
_entity.type
_entity.pdbx_description
1 polymer ?
#
loop_
_entity_poly.entity_id
_entity_poly.type
_entity_poly.pdbx_seq_one_letter_code
_entity_poly.pdbx_strand_id
1 'polypeptide(L)'
;MKILHDTPIKVHDIFKASTDQQSSIRVVLTNGVAGVGKTFSVQKFTLDWAEGLENQDVGLLTVLSFRELNLVKDQQHSLLTLLHVFHPALQKLTAETLAVCKPLFIFDGLDESRPSLDFNHRELVSEVTQRSSVNVLLTNLIRGNLLPSALVWITSRPAAANQIPPACVDRVTEVRGFTDAQKEEYFRRRFSDEELCSRIISHIKTSRSLHIMCQIPVFCWISATVLEHMLTTDQRGELPKTLTDLYSHFLLVQTKRKNNKYGEGHETTPQQLTEADRDVLLKLGRLALKHLEEGNIMFYQEDLEQCGLNVTEASVYSGVCTEIFRRECVIFQKSVYCFVHLSVQEFLAAVYMFHCYTKRNTEELNNFLGTYGNTDSTFSLDDLLKRTMEKSLTSTNGHLDLFVRFLHGLSLESNQRVLGGLLGRTENNPKIIQRVLGGLLGRTGNNPKIIQRVINNLKEMQSDDISPDRSINIFHCLTEMNDHSVHQQMKQFLTSKNRSKEKLSEIHCSALAYMLQMSEEVLDELDLEKFNTSDQGRRRLIPAVRNCRKARLRYGFFLATLPRRPASRSRLFTVDFDSFAETHCEVVASALKSDPSHLRELDLTGNKLQDLGVKLLCSGLESPNCRLETLSLSVTSTSSTPFTCTHLLLITEKVSVNNMWTEAEHSSSSALRSNPSHLRELDLRGNHNLQDSGVKELCGFLQSPTCRLETLRLRYCGLSEISCSSLASALRSNPSHLRKLDLSNNDLQDSGVKELLDLQQSSGCRLETLRSVDGWSQSTLLLVFY
;
A
#
# COMPACT_ATOMS: atom_id res chain seq x y z
N MET A 1 -9.53 -11.82 -15.81
CA MET A 1 -9.08 -10.58 -16.47
C MET A 1 -7.59 -10.73 -16.77
N LYS A 2 -7.15 -10.82 -18.04
CA LYS A 2 -5.72 -10.87 -18.36
C LYS A 2 -5.13 -9.50 -18.01
N ILE A 3 -4.51 -9.38 -16.84
CA ILE A 3 -3.66 -8.24 -16.51
C ILE A 3 -2.52 -8.36 -17.54
N LEU A 4 -2.49 -7.47 -18.52
CA LEU A 4 -1.35 -7.31 -19.42
C LEU A 4 -0.30 -6.48 -18.69
N HIS A 5 0.97 -6.75 -18.98
CA HIS A 5 2.16 -6.12 -18.42
C HIS A 5 1.92 -4.66 -18.02
N ASP A 6 2.44 -4.25 -16.86
CA ASP A 6 2.55 -2.83 -16.51
C ASP A 6 3.34 -2.14 -17.62
N THR A 7 2.62 -1.55 -18.57
CA THR A 7 3.20 -0.92 -19.74
C THR A 7 3.03 0.56 -19.55
N PRO A 8 4.11 1.36 -19.64
CA PRO A 8 3.97 2.81 -19.64
C PRO A 8 2.94 3.22 -20.68
N ILE A 9 1.86 3.83 -20.20
CA ILE A 9 0.74 4.26 -21.02
C ILE A 9 0.65 5.77 -20.94
N LYS A 10 0.43 6.40 -22.09
CA LYS A 10 0.13 7.83 -22.12
C LYS A 10 -1.31 8.04 -21.69
N VAL A 11 -1.59 9.14 -20.99
CA VAL A 11 -2.94 9.41 -20.44
C VAL A 11 -4.00 9.45 -21.55
N HIS A 12 -3.68 9.88 -22.77
CA HIS A 12 -4.60 9.87 -23.92
C HIS A 12 -4.91 8.46 -24.48
N ASP A 13 -4.10 7.46 -24.13
CA ASP A 13 -4.23 6.10 -24.63
C ASP A 13 -4.96 5.17 -23.65
N ILE A 14 -5.43 5.67 -22.49
CA ILE A 14 -6.02 4.83 -21.43
C ILE A 14 -7.24 4.02 -21.88
N PHE A 15 -7.98 4.47 -22.91
CA PHE A 15 -9.11 3.75 -23.51
C PHE A 15 -8.75 3.00 -24.79
N LYS A 16 -7.53 3.13 -25.30
CA LYS A 16 -7.08 2.42 -26.51
C LYS A 16 -6.70 0.98 -26.14
N ALA A 17 -7.29 0.01 -26.82
CA ALA A 17 -6.88 -1.39 -26.71
C ALA A 17 -5.48 -1.57 -27.32
N SER A 18 -4.65 -2.41 -26.69
CA SER A 18 -3.42 -2.87 -27.36
C SER A 18 -3.80 -3.76 -28.55
N THR A 19 -2.92 -3.88 -29.54
CA THR A 19 -3.14 -4.73 -30.73
C THR A 19 -3.47 -6.20 -30.41
N ASP A 20 -3.16 -6.65 -29.18
CA ASP A 20 -3.39 -8.01 -28.69
C ASP A 20 -4.66 -8.15 -27.80
N GLN A 21 -5.36 -7.06 -27.46
CA GLN A 21 -6.62 -7.08 -26.70
C GLN A 21 -7.84 -7.02 -27.64
N GLN A 22 -8.59 -8.12 -27.73
CA GLN A 22 -9.85 -8.17 -28.48
C GLN A 22 -11.06 -7.49 -27.77
N SER A 23 -10.93 -7.12 -26.49
CA SER A 23 -12.01 -6.53 -25.70
C SER A 23 -11.94 -5.00 -25.68
N SER A 24 -13.07 -4.33 -25.94
CA SER A 24 -13.22 -2.88 -25.78
C SER A 24 -13.04 -2.47 -24.32
N ILE A 25 -12.20 -1.45 -24.04
CA ILE A 25 -12.05 -0.90 -22.69
C ILE A 25 -13.09 0.19 -22.48
N ARG A 26 -13.99 -0.03 -21.52
CA ARG A 26 -15.05 0.90 -21.15
C ARG A 26 -14.76 1.58 -19.82
N VAL A 27 -14.33 0.83 -18.81
CA VAL A 27 -14.10 1.33 -17.44
C VAL A 27 -12.62 1.29 -17.08
N VAL A 28 -12.03 2.46 -16.86
CA VAL A 28 -10.64 2.62 -16.41
C VAL A 28 -10.62 3.09 -14.96
N LEU A 29 -9.89 2.39 -14.09
CA LEU A 29 -9.61 2.80 -12.71
C LEU A 29 -8.15 3.22 -12.58
N THR A 30 -7.90 4.49 -12.25
CA THR A 30 -6.57 5.04 -12.04
C THR A 30 -6.27 5.19 -10.56
N ASN A 31 -5.29 4.43 -10.09
CA ASN A 31 -4.78 4.48 -8.73
C ASN A 31 -3.57 5.41 -8.60
N GLY A 32 -3.34 5.92 -7.39
CA GLY A 32 -2.14 6.66 -7.07
C GLY A 32 -2.20 7.26 -5.68
N VAL A 33 -1.04 7.42 -5.05
CA VAL A 33 -0.92 8.04 -3.72
C VAL A 33 -1.43 9.49 -3.72
N ALA A 34 -1.66 10.04 -2.54
CA ALA A 34 -2.09 11.43 -2.41
C ALA A 34 -1.04 12.38 -3.05
N GLY A 35 -1.50 13.43 -3.72
CA GLY A 35 -0.63 14.45 -4.32
C GLY A 35 0.16 14.01 -5.55
N VAL A 36 -0.02 12.78 -6.05
CA VAL A 36 0.76 12.23 -7.17
C VAL A 36 0.41 12.81 -8.54
N GLY A 37 -0.72 13.54 -8.65
CA GLY A 37 -1.14 14.21 -9.90
C GLY A 37 -2.31 13.55 -10.64
N LYS A 38 -3.15 12.76 -9.96
CA LYS A 38 -4.36 12.13 -10.56
C LYS A 38 -5.33 13.16 -11.16
N THR A 39 -5.81 14.11 -10.35
CA THR A 39 -6.69 15.21 -10.80
C THR A 39 -6.03 16.08 -11.87
N PHE A 40 -4.72 16.32 -11.77
CA PHE A 40 -3.99 17.06 -12.82
C PHE A 40 -3.98 16.31 -14.16
N SER A 41 -3.91 14.97 -14.12
CA SER A 41 -4.01 14.13 -15.32
C SER A 41 -5.40 14.23 -15.96
N VAL A 42 -6.47 14.25 -15.14
CA VAL A 42 -7.85 14.49 -15.60
C VAL A 42 -7.99 15.87 -16.24
N GLN A 43 -7.47 16.92 -15.59
CA GLN A 43 -7.50 18.28 -16.10
C GLN A 43 -6.75 18.40 -17.43
N LYS A 44 -5.55 17.83 -17.53
CA LYS A 44 -4.77 17.86 -18.78
C LYS A 44 -5.47 17.12 -19.91
N PHE A 45 -6.02 15.94 -19.63
CA PHE A 45 -6.79 15.17 -20.60
C PHE A 45 -8.02 15.96 -21.09
N THR A 46 -8.74 16.61 -20.17
CA THR A 46 -9.93 17.41 -20.49
C THR A 46 -9.57 18.64 -21.33
N LEU A 47 -8.46 19.31 -21.01
CA LEU A 47 -7.96 20.46 -21.77
C LEU A 47 -7.59 20.06 -23.21
N ASP A 48 -6.85 18.96 -23.37
CA ASP A 48 -6.42 18.48 -24.68
C ASP A 48 -7.60 18.06 -25.58
N TRP A 49 -8.62 17.46 -24.97
CA TRP A 49 -9.87 17.16 -25.67
C TRP A 49 -10.60 18.45 -26.10
N ALA A 50 -10.70 19.44 -25.20
CA ALA A 50 -11.38 20.70 -25.48
C ALA A 50 -10.66 21.55 -26.55
N GLU A 51 -9.33 21.47 -26.62
CA GLU A 51 -8.51 22.15 -27.64
C GLU A 51 -8.45 21.39 -28.98
N GLY A 52 -9.07 20.21 -29.08
CA GLY A 52 -9.08 19.44 -30.32
C GLY A 52 -7.80 18.63 -30.58
N LEU A 53 -6.92 18.48 -29.58
CA LEU A 53 -5.59 17.88 -29.75
C LEU A 53 -5.63 16.35 -29.74
N GLU A 54 -6.41 15.74 -28.84
CA GLU A 54 -6.48 14.29 -28.63
C GLU A 54 -7.92 13.83 -28.35
N ASN A 55 -8.19 12.51 -28.49
CA ASN A 55 -9.46 11.84 -28.11
C ASN A 55 -10.76 12.44 -28.71
N GLN A 56 -10.69 12.94 -29.95
CA GLN A 56 -11.85 13.53 -30.67
C GLN A 56 -12.92 12.51 -31.09
N ASP A 57 -12.71 11.22 -30.81
CA ASP A 57 -13.73 10.17 -30.95
C ASP A 57 -14.79 10.21 -29.83
N VAL A 58 -14.52 10.94 -28.74
CA VAL A 58 -15.45 11.18 -27.64
C VAL A 58 -16.34 12.37 -27.98
N GLY A 59 -17.65 12.12 -28.12
CA GLY A 59 -18.63 13.14 -28.49
C GLY A 59 -19.10 14.04 -27.34
N LEU A 60 -18.90 13.59 -26.09
CA LEU A 60 -19.20 14.36 -24.88
C LEU A 60 -18.25 13.94 -23.77
N LEU A 61 -17.55 14.88 -23.15
CA LEU A 61 -16.73 14.63 -21.96
C LEU A 61 -17.34 15.37 -20.78
N THR A 62 -17.57 14.66 -19.68
CA THR A 62 -18.09 15.22 -18.44
C THR A 62 -17.24 14.78 -17.26
N VAL A 63 -16.69 15.74 -16.53
CA VAL A 63 -16.05 15.48 -15.24
C VAL A 63 -17.08 15.66 -14.13
N LEU A 64 -17.16 14.68 -13.24
CA LEU A 64 -18.00 14.66 -12.06
C LEU A 64 -17.10 14.30 -10.86
N SER A 65 -16.67 15.30 -10.10
CA SER A 65 -15.88 15.01 -8.91
C SER A 65 -16.77 14.51 -7.77
N PHE A 66 -16.32 13.48 -7.04
CA PHE A 66 -17.02 12.97 -5.86
C PHE A 66 -17.26 14.06 -4.80
N ARG A 67 -16.39 15.07 -4.78
CA ARG A 67 -16.54 16.28 -3.98
C ARG A 67 -17.85 17.02 -4.25
N GLU A 68 -18.20 17.18 -5.52
CA GLU A 68 -19.41 17.89 -5.92
C GLU A 68 -20.64 16.97 -5.82
N LEU A 69 -20.47 15.68 -6.13
CA LEU A 69 -21.54 14.68 -6.01
C LEU A 69 -22.03 14.53 -4.56
N ASN A 70 -21.14 14.70 -3.57
CA ASN A 70 -21.49 14.69 -2.15
C ASN A 70 -22.56 15.73 -1.77
N LEU A 71 -22.73 16.81 -2.54
CA LEU A 71 -23.65 17.91 -2.22
C LEU A 71 -25.10 17.60 -2.59
N VAL A 72 -25.29 16.66 -3.51
CA VAL A 72 -26.60 16.22 -4.02
C VAL A 72 -26.90 14.78 -3.67
N LYS A 73 -26.08 14.15 -2.82
CA LYS A 73 -26.22 12.74 -2.42
C LYS A 73 -27.59 12.41 -1.82
N ASP A 74 -28.20 13.36 -1.12
CA ASP A 74 -29.49 13.20 -0.44
C ASP A 74 -30.68 13.54 -1.37
N GLN A 75 -30.41 13.91 -2.62
CA GLN A 75 -31.42 14.24 -3.62
C GLN A 75 -31.56 13.12 -4.65
N GLN A 76 -32.76 12.98 -5.22
CA GLN A 76 -32.99 12.08 -6.34
C GLN A 76 -32.88 12.79 -7.69
N HIS A 77 -32.02 12.25 -8.53
CA HIS A 77 -31.73 12.75 -9.87
C HIS A 77 -31.88 11.63 -10.88
N SER A 78 -32.22 11.97 -12.12
CA SER A 78 -31.90 11.13 -13.27
C SER A 78 -30.49 11.46 -13.76
N LEU A 79 -29.87 10.61 -14.58
CA LEU A 79 -28.56 10.94 -15.13
C LEU A 79 -28.60 12.24 -15.94
N LEU A 80 -29.64 12.45 -16.74
CA LEU A 80 -29.79 13.68 -17.53
C LEU A 80 -29.91 14.93 -16.64
N THR A 81 -30.75 14.88 -15.61
CA THR A 81 -30.89 16.01 -14.68
C THR A 81 -29.62 16.24 -13.86
N LEU A 82 -28.89 15.18 -13.51
CA LEU A 82 -27.60 15.29 -12.84
C LEU A 82 -26.61 16.06 -13.72
N LEU A 83 -26.53 15.73 -15.01
CA LEU A 83 -25.68 16.44 -15.97
C LEU A 83 -26.09 17.91 -16.15
N HIS A 84 -27.39 18.20 -16.24
CA HIS A 84 -27.88 19.58 -16.33
C HIS A 84 -27.57 20.40 -15.09
N VAL A 85 -27.60 19.77 -13.92
CA VAL A 85 -27.26 20.39 -12.65
C VAL A 85 -25.77 20.71 -12.58
N PHE A 86 -24.90 19.77 -12.93
CA PHE A 86 -23.45 20.00 -12.84
C PHE A 86 -22.89 20.83 -14.00
N HIS A 87 -23.50 20.73 -15.18
CA HIS A 87 -23.03 21.39 -16.39
C HIS A 87 -24.19 22.11 -17.07
N PRO A 88 -24.53 23.34 -16.65
CA PRO A 88 -25.66 24.09 -17.20
C PRO A 88 -25.58 24.33 -18.72
N ALA A 89 -24.37 24.33 -19.28
CA ALA A 89 -24.17 24.40 -20.73
C ALA A 89 -24.79 23.21 -21.49
N LEU A 90 -25.02 22.08 -20.82
CA LEU A 90 -25.64 20.87 -21.35
C LEU A 90 -27.17 20.88 -21.25
N GLN A 91 -27.83 21.98 -20.88
CA GLN A 91 -29.30 22.04 -20.78
C GLN A 91 -30.04 21.67 -22.08
N LYS A 92 -29.40 21.87 -23.25
CA LYS A 92 -29.96 21.49 -24.56
C LYS A 92 -29.76 20.01 -24.91
N LEU A 93 -28.99 19.28 -24.11
CA LEU A 93 -28.71 17.87 -24.29
C LEU A 93 -29.97 17.06 -23.98
N THR A 94 -30.36 16.20 -24.92
CA THR A 94 -31.51 15.30 -24.78
C THR A 94 -31.05 13.87 -24.53
N ALA A 95 -31.96 13.02 -24.06
CA ALA A 95 -31.70 11.59 -23.85
C ALA A 95 -31.27 10.90 -25.15
N GLU A 96 -31.89 11.28 -26.27
CA GLU A 96 -31.62 10.74 -27.60
C GLU A 96 -30.21 11.11 -28.07
N THR A 97 -29.79 12.37 -27.86
CA THR A 97 -28.44 12.81 -28.22
C THR A 97 -27.38 12.06 -27.39
N LEU A 98 -27.68 11.81 -26.12
CA LEU A 98 -26.79 11.11 -25.20
C LEU A 98 -26.62 9.62 -25.55
N ALA A 99 -27.68 9.00 -26.07
CA ALA A 99 -27.67 7.60 -26.50
C ALA A 99 -26.88 7.38 -27.80
N VAL A 100 -26.83 8.40 -28.68
CA VAL A 100 -26.15 8.33 -29.97
C VAL A 100 -24.70 8.82 -29.88
N CYS A 101 -24.37 9.70 -28.93
CA CYS A 101 -22.99 10.11 -28.70
C CYS A 101 -22.20 9.02 -27.96
N LYS A 102 -20.86 9.08 -28.06
CA LYS A 102 -19.95 8.27 -27.23
C LYS A 102 -19.51 9.14 -26.05
N PRO A 103 -20.24 9.14 -24.91
CA PRO A 103 -19.88 9.97 -23.78
C PRO A 103 -18.73 9.35 -22.98
N LEU A 104 -17.91 10.20 -22.38
CA LEU A 104 -16.91 9.85 -21.38
C LEU A 104 -17.26 10.55 -20.06
N PHE A 105 -17.53 9.75 -19.03
CA PHE A 105 -17.72 10.22 -17.67
C PHE A 105 -16.44 10.02 -16.87
N ILE A 106 -15.90 11.10 -16.32
CA ILE A 106 -14.73 11.06 -15.45
C ILE A 106 -15.18 11.29 -14.01
N PHE A 107 -15.05 10.26 -13.18
CA PHE A 107 -15.30 10.30 -11.74
C PHE A 107 -14.00 10.55 -10.99
N ASP A 108 -13.74 11.82 -10.66
CA ASP A 108 -12.49 12.22 -10.01
C ASP A 108 -12.60 12.17 -8.48
N GLY A 109 -11.66 11.47 -7.83
CA GLY A 109 -11.48 11.45 -6.38
C GLY A 109 -12.44 10.52 -5.63
N LEU A 110 -12.55 9.25 -6.00
CA LEU A 110 -13.40 8.26 -5.29
C LEU A 110 -13.13 8.20 -3.78
N ASP A 111 -11.89 8.44 -3.36
CA ASP A 111 -11.51 8.52 -1.95
C ASP A 111 -12.11 9.71 -1.18
N GLU A 112 -12.73 10.66 -1.87
CA GLU A 112 -13.48 11.78 -1.30
C GLU A 112 -15.00 11.49 -1.21
N SER A 113 -15.45 10.29 -1.64
CA SER A 113 -16.85 9.90 -1.56
C SER A 113 -17.30 9.70 -0.12
N ARG A 114 -18.31 10.45 0.32
CA ARG A 114 -19.00 10.19 1.61
C ARG A 114 -20.06 9.08 1.53
N PRO A 115 -20.84 8.90 0.44
CA PRO A 115 -21.64 7.69 0.29
C PRO A 115 -20.75 6.52 -0.16
N SER A 116 -20.82 5.39 0.54
CA SER A 116 -20.20 4.15 0.07
C SER A 116 -20.93 3.68 -1.19
N LEU A 117 -20.21 3.49 -2.30
CA LEU A 117 -20.81 2.93 -3.51
C LEU A 117 -21.26 1.49 -3.23
N ASP A 118 -22.58 1.25 -3.23
CA ASP A 118 -23.12 -0.06 -2.85
C ASP A 118 -23.37 -0.92 -4.09
N PHE A 119 -22.36 -1.72 -4.44
CA PHE A 119 -22.44 -2.72 -5.50
C PHE A 119 -23.13 -4.03 -5.07
N ASN A 120 -23.76 -4.09 -3.89
CA ASN A 120 -24.64 -5.20 -3.51
C ASN A 120 -26.12 -4.84 -3.70
N HIS A 121 -26.44 -3.55 -3.78
CA HIS A 121 -27.79 -3.11 -4.05
C HIS A 121 -28.26 -3.54 -5.44
N ARG A 122 -29.46 -4.14 -5.50
CA ARG A 122 -30.07 -4.71 -6.71
C ARG A 122 -30.96 -3.75 -7.51
N GLU A 123 -30.98 -2.46 -7.18
CA GLU A 123 -31.81 -1.50 -7.91
C GLU A 123 -31.23 -1.32 -9.33
N LEU A 124 -32.01 -1.70 -10.34
CA LEU A 124 -31.62 -1.61 -11.75
C LEU A 124 -32.14 -0.30 -12.33
N VAL A 125 -31.21 0.53 -12.80
CA VAL A 125 -31.52 1.75 -13.55
C VAL A 125 -30.89 1.64 -14.93
N SER A 126 -31.71 1.65 -15.96
CA SER A 126 -31.29 1.51 -17.36
C SER A 126 -31.63 2.73 -18.22
N GLU A 127 -32.64 3.50 -17.82
CA GLU A 127 -33.09 4.70 -18.54
C GLU A 127 -32.43 5.98 -18.01
N VAL A 128 -31.94 6.85 -18.91
CA VAL A 128 -31.26 8.11 -18.54
C VAL A 128 -32.15 9.14 -17.86
N THR A 129 -33.47 9.00 -17.99
CA THR A 129 -34.51 9.86 -17.40
C THR A 129 -35.07 9.30 -16.09
N GLN A 130 -34.77 8.05 -15.74
CA GLN A 130 -35.21 7.44 -14.49
C GLN A 130 -34.50 8.09 -13.30
N ARG A 131 -35.28 8.58 -12.33
CA ARG A 131 -34.76 9.19 -11.11
C ARG A 131 -34.39 8.12 -10.09
N SER A 132 -33.20 8.22 -9.52
CA SER A 132 -32.76 7.41 -8.39
C SER A 132 -31.76 8.21 -7.55
N SER A 133 -31.19 7.57 -6.52
CA SER A 133 -30.10 8.17 -5.76
C SER A 133 -28.83 8.26 -6.61
N VAL A 134 -27.96 9.23 -6.30
CA VAL A 134 -26.67 9.40 -6.99
C VAL A 134 -25.84 8.11 -6.96
N ASN A 135 -25.83 7.41 -5.83
CA ASN A 135 -25.12 6.14 -5.68
C ASN A 135 -25.61 5.07 -6.67
N VAL A 136 -26.93 4.89 -6.77
CA VAL A 136 -27.54 3.92 -7.68
C VAL A 136 -27.27 4.29 -9.14
N LEU A 137 -27.30 5.57 -9.51
CA LEU A 137 -26.94 6.02 -10.85
C LEU A 137 -25.47 5.69 -11.19
N LEU A 138 -24.54 6.04 -10.30
CA LEU A 138 -23.10 5.81 -10.51
C LEU A 138 -22.78 4.31 -10.61
N THR A 139 -23.32 3.48 -9.72
CA THR A 139 -23.10 2.03 -9.75
C THR A 139 -23.67 1.37 -11.00
N ASN A 140 -24.86 1.77 -11.45
CA ASN A 140 -25.45 1.27 -12.70
C ASN A 140 -24.70 1.76 -13.94
N LEU A 141 -24.16 2.98 -13.94
CA LEU A 141 -23.29 3.48 -15.00
C LEU A 141 -21.97 2.69 -15.03
N ILE A 142 -21.34 2.45 -13.88
CA ILE A 142 -20.08 1.69 -13.79
C ILE A 142 -20.29 0.24 -14.27
N ARG A 143 -21.38 -0.43 -13.84
CA ARG A 143 -21.74 -1.78 -14.29
C ARG A 143 -22.09 -1.87 -15.78
N GLY A 144 -22.45 -0.74 -16.41
CA GLY A 144 -22.92 -0.71 -17.80
C GLY A 144 -24.41 -1.03 -17.97
N ASN A 145 -25.19 -1.04 -16.89
CA ASN A 145 -26.65 -1.14 -16.96
C ASN A 145 -27.27 0.15 -17.50
N LEU A 146 -26.67 1.29 -17.13
CA LEU A 146 -27.01 2.62 -17.61
C LEU A 146 -25.95 3.04 -18.62
N LEU A 147 -26.36 3.46 -19.82
CA LEU A 147 -25.49 3.81 -20.95
C LEU A 147 -24.32 2.83 -21.18
N PRO A 148 -24.60 1.65 -21.75
CA PRO A 148 -23.58 0.63 -21.99
C PRO A 148 -22.44 1.12 -22.89
N SER A 149 -22.70 2.06 -23.81
CA SER A 149 -21.70 2.64 -24.72
C SER A 149 -20.80 3.71 -24.08
N ALA A 150 -21.13 4.19 -22.87
CA ALA A 150 -20.37 5.24 -22.21
C ALA A 150 -19.01 4.76 -21.70
N LEU A 151 -17.97 5.54 -21.96
CA LEU A 151 -16.66 5.35 -21.32
C LEU A 151 -16.71 5.93 -19.90
N VAL A 152 -16.02 5.26 -18.97
CA VAL A 152 -15.95 5.67 -17.56
C VAL A 152 -14.49 5.67 -17.12
N TRP A 153 -14.03 6.78 -16.58
CA TRP A 153 -12.70 6.91 -15.97
C TRP A 153 -12.85 7.27 -14.50
N ILE A 154 -12.33 6.46 -13.59
CA ILE A 154 -12.39 6.68 -12.14
C ILE A 154 -10.98 6.94 -11.63
N THR A 155 -10.77 7.97 -10.82
CA THR A 155 -9.50 8.17 -10.11
C THR A 155 -9.68 7.92 -8.61
N SER A 156 -8.70 7.27 -7.96
CA SER A 156 -8.80 6.93 -6.54
C SER A 156 -7.43 6.80 -5.87
N ARG A 157 -7.38 6.99 -4.54
CA ARG A 157 -6.32 6.41 -3.71
C ARG A 157 -6.48 4.88 -3.61
N PRO A 158 -5.39 4.11 -3.47
CA PRO A 158 -5.46 2.64 -3.39
C PRO A 158 -6.43 2.13 -2.32
N ALA A 159 -6.48 2.77 -1.15
CA ALA A 159 -7.37 2.36 -0.06
C ALA A 159 -8.87 2.43 -0.41
N ALA A 160 -9.28 3.42 -1.22
CA ALA A 160 -10.68 3.58 -1.63
C ALA A 160 -11.01 2.86 -2.94
N ALA A 161 -10.00 2.47 -3.72
CA ALA A 161 -10.18 1.77 -4.99
C ALA A 161 -10.92 0.43 -4.83
N ASN A 162 -10.75 -0.22 -3.68
CA ASN A 162 -11.41 -1.47 -3.31
C ASN A 162 -12.94 -1.35 -3.19
N GLN A 163 -13.51 -0.13 -3.18
CA GLN A 163 -14.96 0.06 -3.25
C GLN A 163 -15.54 -0.36 -4.60
N ILE A 164 -14.74 -0.39 -5.67
CA ILE A 164 -15.18 -0.82 -7.00
C ILE A 164 -14.86 -2.31 -7.16
N PRO A 165 -15.85 -3.17 -7.42
CA PRO A 165 -15.60 -4.58 -7.70
C PRO A 165 -14.68 -4.74 -8.92
N PRO A 166 -13.65 -5.61 -8.86
CA PRO A 166 -12.74 -5.84 -9.99
C PRO A 166 -13.46 -6.28 -11.27
N ALA A 167 -14.61 -6.95 -11.15
CA ALA A 167 -15.44 -7.37 -12.28
C ALA A 167 -16.06 -6.20 -13.07
N CYS A 168 -16.12 -5.00 -12.49
CA CYS A 168 -16.68 -3.81 -13.12
C CYS A 168 -15.62 -2.93 -13.80
N VAL A 169 -14.34 -3.28 -13.71
CA VAL A 169 -13.22 -2.51 -14.25
C VAL A 169 -12.66 -3.26 -15.45
N ASP A 170 -12.37 -2.58 -16.56
CA ASP A 170 -11.73 -3.17 -17.76
C ASP A 170 -10.22 -2.93 -17.80
N ARG A 171 -9.75 -1.88 -17.12
CA ARG A 171 -8.32 -1.56 -17.03
C ARG A 171 -8.01 -0.83 -15.73
N VAL A 172 -6.93 -1.25 -15.07
CA VAL A 172 -6.35 -0.51 -13.94
C VAL A 172 -5.09 0.18 -14.42
N THR A 173 -4.91 1.45 -14.05
CA THR A 173 -3.71 2.23 -14.32
C THR A 173 -3.18 2.81 -13.01
N GLU A 174 -1.89 3.12 -12.95
CA GLU A 174 -1.26 3.69 -11.75
C GLU A 174 -0.45 4.94 -12.11
N VAL A 175 -0.66 6.03 -11.35
CA VAL A 175 0.19 7.21 -11.41
C VAL A 175 1.29 7.09 -10.37
N ARG A 176 2.54 6.93 -10.85
CA ARG A 176 3.74 6.70 -10.01
C ARG A 176 4.53 7.96 -9.64
N GLY A 177 4.13 9.13 -10.14
CA GLY A 177 4.79 10.41 -9.90
C GLY A 177 5.95 10.69 -10.85
N PHE A 178 6.89 11.54 -10.44
CA PHE A 178 8.03 11.99 -11.22
C PHE A 178 9.20 11.01 -11.21
N THR A 179 9.77 10.77 -12.40
CA THR A 179 11.10 10.17 -12.55
C THR A 179 12.18 11.15 -12.09
N ASP A 180 13.41 10.67 -11.84
CA ASP A 180 14.50 11.54 -11.39
C ASP A 180 14.81 12.69 -12.36
N ALA A 181 14.71 12.43 -13.66
CA ALA A 181 14.84 13.47 -14.68
C ALA A 181 13.71 14.53 -14.57
N GLN A 182 12.46 14.08 -14.36
CA GLN A 182 11.31 14.98 -14.20
C GLN A 182 11.37 15.79 -12.90
N LYS A 183 11.92 15.22 -11.81
CA LYS A 183 12.16 15.96 -10.56
C LYS A 183 13.06 17.17 -10.81
N GLU A 184 14.19 16.95 -11.48
CA GLU A 184 15.11 18.05 -11.79
C GLU A 184 14.49 19.06 -12.76
N GLU A 185 13.78 18.59 -13.78
CA GLU A 185 13.07 19.45 -14.72
C GLU A 185 12.06 20.36 -14.00
N TYR A 186 11.31 19.82 -13.04
CA TYR A 186 10.39 20.61 -12.22
C TYR A 186 11.10 21.78 -11.52
N PHE A 187 12.21 21.51 -10.83
CA PHE A 187 12.95 22.56 -10.11
C PHE A 187 13.59 23.58 -11.07
N ARG A 188 14.10 23.13 -12.22
CA ARG A 188 14.62 24.04 -13.26
C ARG A 188 13.54 24.94 -13.84
N ARG A 189 12.32 24.42 -14.04
CA ARG A 189 11.18 25.23 -14.51
C ARG A 189 10.64 26.18 -13.44
N ARG A 190 10.79 25.84 -12.16
CA ARG A 190 10.27 26.63 -11.02
C ARG A 190 11.17 27.79 -10.62
N PHE A 191 12.48 27.69 -10.83
CA PHE A 191 13.46 28.68 -10.40
C PHE A 191 14.24 29.23 -11.59
N SER A 192 14.13 30.54 -11.84
CA SER A 192 14.88 31.22 -12.88
C SER A 192 16.37 31.44 -12.53
N ASP A 193 16.70 31.43 -11.24
CA ASP A 193 18.09 31.54 -10.74
C ASP A 193 18.77 30.17 -10.76
N GLU A 194 19.77 30.03 -11.64
CA GLU A 194 20.51 28.77 -11.84
C GLU A 194 21.34 28.34 -10.62
N GLU A 195 21.91 29.29 -9.86
CA GLU A 195 22.72 28.97 -8.69
C GLU A 195 21.83 28.46 -7.55
N LEU A 196 20.73 29.17 -7.28
CA LEU A 196 19.72 28.76 -6.31
C LEU A 196 19.15 27.38 -6.67
N CYS A 197 18.76 27.18 -7.94
CA CYS A 197 18.22 25.92 -8.43
C CYS A 197 19.22 24.77 -8.26
N SER A 198 20.48 24.99 -8.61
CA SER A 198 21.55 23.98 -8.47
C SER A 198 21.78 23.60 -7.01
N ARG A 199 21.76 24.57 -6.08
CA ARG A 199 21.87 24.32 -4.64
C ARG A 199 20.68 23.51 -4.11
N ILE A 200 19.46 23.83 -4.55
CA ILE A 200 18.25 23.08 -4.17
C ILE A 200 18.29 21.64 -4.68
N ILE A 201 18.60 21.44 -5.95
CA ILE A 201 18.70 20.09 -6.55
C ILE A 201 19.79 19.28 -5.82
N SER A 202 20.94 19.90 -5.52
CA SER A 202 22.02 19.25 -4.78
C SER A 202 21.59 18.83 -3.36
N HIS A 203 20.92 19.72 -2.61
CA HIS A 203 20.37 19.39 -1.29
C HIS A 203 19.34 18.25 -1.34
N ILE A 204 18.44 18.28 -2.32
CA ILE A 204 17.43 17.22 -2.49
C ILE A 204 18.10 15.89 -2.81
N LYS A 205 19.09 15.85 -3.71
CA LYS A 205 19.82 14.61 -4.04
C LYS A 205 20.64 14.07 -2.87
N THR A 206 21.26 14.94 -2.07
CA THR A 206 22.05 14.52 -0.91
C THR A 206 21.17 14.00 0.23
N SER A 207 19.95 14.52 0.36
CA SER A 207 18.96 14.02 1.33
C SER A 207 18.09 12.92 0.72
N ARG A 208 18.43 11.66 0.99
CA ARG A 208 17.67 10.49 0.47
C ARG A 208 16.17 10.58 0.79
N SER A 209 15.80 11.02 1.99
CA SER A 209 14.40 11.19 2.38
C SER A 209 13.68 12.22 1.50
N LEU A 210 14.25 13.41 1.32
CA LEU A 210 13.67 14.45 0.45
C LEU A 210 13.60 14.00 -1.02
N HIS A 211 14.65 13.34 -1.50
CA HIS A 211 14.73 12.82 -2.86
C HIS A 211 13.60 11.83 -3.19
N ILE A 212 13.32 10.89 -2.28
CA ILE A 212 12.23 9.91 -2.41
C ILE A 212 10.89 10.62 -2.43
N MET A 213 10.67 11.57 -1.51
CA MET A 213 9.38 12.24 -1.39
C MET A 213 9.06 13.13 -2.59
N CYS A 214 10.07 13.75 -3.19
CA CYS A 214 9.95 14.51 -4.43
C CYS A 214 9.55 13.65 -5.64
N GLN A 215 9.43 12.32 -5.50
CA GLN A 215 8.71 11.53 -6.51
C GLN A 215 7.25 11.96 -6.62
N ILE A 216 6.62 12.41 -5.54
CA ILE A 216 5.26 12.91 -5.56
C ILE A 216 5.30 14.44 -5.74
N PRO A 217 4.68 15.00 -6.80
CA PRO A 217 4.82 16.41 -7.18
C PRO A 217 4.49 17.43 -6.08
N VAL A 218 3.52 17.14 -5.21
CA VAL A 218 3.17 18.05 -4.11
C VAL A 218 4.35 18.29 -3.16
N PHE A 219 5.21 17.29 -2.92
CA PHE A 219 6.41 17.49 -2.10
C PHE A 219 7.47 18.29 -2.84
N CYS A 220 7.56 18.21 -4.17
CA CYS A 220 8.41 19.13 -4.93
C CYS A 220 7.99 20.57 -4.71
N TRP A 221 6.69 20.86 -4.72
CA TRP A 221 6.15 22.20 -4.45
C TRP A 221 6.42 22.66 -3.01
N ILE A 222 6.19 21.80 -2.01
CA ILE A 222 6.48 22.11 -0.59
C ILE A 222 7.98 22.37 -0.40
N SER A 223 8.84 21.47 -0.89
CA SER A 223 10.29 21.59 -0.80
C SER A 223 10.79 22.82 -1.54
N ALA A 224 10.29 23.11 -2.74
CA ALA A 224 10.63 24.33 -3.46
C ALA A 224 10.27 25.57 -2.63
N THR A 225 9.06 25.62 -2.08
CA THR A 225 8.58 26.76 -1.29
C THR A 225 9.42 27.02 -0.03
N VAL A 226 9.76 25.97 0.70
CA VAL A 226 10.56 26.08 1.93
C VAL A 226 12.02 26.43 1.62
N LEU A 227 12.64 25.70 0.69
CA LEU A 227 14.05 25.87 0.37
C LEU A 227 14.32 27.22 -0.30
N GLU A 228 13.41 27.71 -1.17
CA GLU A 228 13.46 29.06 -1.72
C GLU A 228 13.52 30.09 -0.58
N HIS A 229 12.54 30.06 0.34
CA HIS A 229 12.51 31.01 1.46
C HIS A 229 13.78 30.95 2.32
N MET A 230 14.25 29.75 2.68
CA MET A 230 15.40 29.59 3.56
C MET A 230 16.72 29.99 2.90
N LEU A 231 16.86 29.78 1.58
CA LEU A 231 18.08 30.11 0.85
C LEU A 231 18.14 31.58 0.41
N THR A 232 16.99 32.24 0.21
CA THR A 232 16.93 33.66 -0.17
C THR A 232 16.91 34.60 1.03
N THR A 233 16.56 34.12 2.23
CA THR A 233 16.60 34.92 3.45
C THR A 233 17.91 34.65 4.20
N ASP A 234 18.45 35.65 4.92
CA ASP A 234 19.68 35.54 5.74
C ASP A 234 19.56 34.57 6.95
N GLN A 235 18.60 33.64 6.92
CA GLN A 235 18.48 32.56 7.89
C GLN A 235 19.62 31.56 7.69
N ARG A 236 20.74 31.78 8.38
CA ARG A 236 21.90 30.86 8.47
C ARG A 236 21.62 29.52 9.18
N GLY A 237 20.39 29.02 9.12
CA GLY A 237 20.00 27.73 9.67
C GLY A 237 20.43 26.56 8.80
N GLU A 238 20.51 25.35 9.37
CA GLU A 238 20.64 24.13 8.56
C GLU A 238 19.37 23.92 7.72
N LEU A 239 19.53 23.44 6.48
CA LEU A 239 18.40 23.10 5.63
C LEU A 239 17.64 21.88 6.18
N PRO A 240 16.32 21.78 5.94
CA PRO A 240 15.52 20.71 6.52
C PRO A 240 16.01 19.32 6.12
N LYS A 241 16.14 18.42 7.10
CA LYS A 241 16.61 17.03 6.90
C LYS A 241 15.49 16.00 7.04
N THR A 242 14.49 16.27 7.86
CA THR A 242 13.36 15.37 8.12
C THR A 242 12.05 15.96 7.58
N LEU A 243 10.98 15.15 7.52
CA LEU A 243 9.68 15.65 7.10
C LEU A 243 9.13 16.66 8.09
N THR A 244 9.25 16.37 9.38
CA THR A 244 8.71 17.23 10.43
C THR A 244 9.38 18.59 10.40
N ASP A 245 10.68 18.62 10.14
CA ASP A 245 11.47 19.84 9.98
C ASP A 245 11.00 20.64 8.75
N LEU A 246 10.85 19.98 7.59
CA LEU A 246 10.34 20.59 6.37
C LEU A 246 8.94 21.20 6.58
N TYR A 247 8.02 20.48 7.24
CA TYR A 247 6.65 20.93 7.47
C TYR A 247 6.57 22.02 8.54
N SER A 248 7.44 21.98 9.55
CA SER A 248 7.55 23.04 10.56
C SER A 248 7.97 24.36 9.90
N HIS A 249 8.96 24.30 9.01
CA HIS A 249 9.36 25.46 8.20
C HIS A 249 8.29 25.86 7.18
N PHE A 250 7.60 24.91 6.56
CA PHE A 250 6.50 25.19 5.65
C PHE A 250 5.40 26.01 6.34
N LEU A 251 4.95 25.58 7.52
CA LEU A 251 3.93 26.32 8.28
C LEU A 251 4.41 27.74 8.64
N LEU A 252 5.67 27.89 9.06
CA LEU A 252 6.27 29.19 9.35
C LEU A 252 6.31 30.11 8.11
N VAL A 253 6.74 29.58 6.95
CA VAL A 253 6.80 30.32 5.68
C VAL A 253 5.41 30.79 5.28
N GLN A 254 4.40 29.92 5.42
CA GLN A 254 3.02 30.26 5.09
C GLN A 254 2.52 31.41 5.97
N THR A 255 2.69 31.35 7.30
CA THR A 255 2.24 32.43 8.18
C THR A 255 2.95 33.76 7.91
N LYS A 256 4.25 33.74 7.61
CA LYS A 256 4.98 34.96 7.19
C LYS A 256 4.41 35.57 5.91
N ARG A 257 4.08 34.74 4.91
CA ARG A 257 3.47 35.20 3.66
C ARG A 257 2.09 35.83 3.90
N LYS A 258 1.31 35.35 4.89
CA LYS A 258 0.07 36.01 5.34
C LYS A 258 0.31 37.45 5.73
N ASN A 259 1.24 37.64 6.66
CA ASN A 259 1.45 38.91 7.34
C ASN A 259 1.92 39.96 6.34
N ASN A 260 2.69 39.55 5.33
CA ASN A 260 3.14 40.45 4.28
C ASN A 260 2.02 40.95 3.34
N LYS A 261 0.96 40.17 3.08
CA LYS A 261 -0.12 40.61 2.17
C LYS A 261 -1.36 41.16 2.88
N TYR A 262 -1.57 40.80 4.15
CA TYR A 262 -2.77 41.16 4.92
C TYR A 262 -2.50 41.90 6.23
N GLY A 263 -1.25 42.05 6.65
CA GLY A 263 -0.90 42.81 7.84
C GLY A 263 -0.85 44.31 7.57
N GLU A 264 -1.50 45.11 8.40
CA GLU A 264 -1.27 46.55 8.48
C GLU A 264 0.11 46.81 9.11
N GLY A 265 1.13 47.07 8.27
CA GLY A 265 2.26 47.98 8.53
C GLY A 265 3.11 47.90 9.82
N HIS A 266 2.90 46.95 10.73
CA HIS A 266 3.67 46.88 11.97
C HIS A 266 4.87 45.94 11.84
N GLU A 267 6.07 46.54 11.89
CA GLU A 267 7.37 45.88 12.01
C GLU A 267 7.45 45.08 13.33
N THR A 268 6.77 43.94 13.42
CA THR A 268 7.05 42.95 14.47
C THR A 268 8.24 42.10 14.06
N THR A 269 9.14 41.85 15.00
CA THR A 269 10.36 41.07 14.79
C THR A 269 10.09 39.73 14.09
N PRO A 270 10.93 39.29 13.12
CA PRO A 270 10.55 38.29 12.10
C PRO A 270 10.37 36.83 12.57
N GLN A 271 10.29 36.58 13.88
CA GLN A 271 10.49 35.26 14.47
C GLN A 271 9.31 34.72 15.30
N GLN A 272 8.22 35.46 15.51
CA GLN A 272 7.13 35.00 16.39
C GLN A 272 5.74 35.08 15.73
N LEU A 273 5.02 33.95 15.77
CA LEU A 273 3.60 33.86 15.44
C LEU A 273 2.79 34.79 16.36
N THR A 274 1.86 35.58 15.81
CA THR A 274 0.92 36.39 16.61
C THR A 274 -0.01 35.48 17.41
N GLU A 275 -0.59 35.98 18.52
CA GLU A 275 -1.54 35.18 19.32
C GLU A 275 -2.79 34.80 18.52
N ALA A 276 -3.26 35.70 17.65
CA ALA A 276 -4.38 35.43 16.75
C ALA A 276 -4.05 34.34 15.72
N ASP A 277 -2.84 34.35 15.14
CA ASP A 277 -2.41 33.29 14.22
C ASP A 277 -2.35 31.93 14.90
N ARG A 278 -1.90 31.90 16.17
CA ARG A 278 -1.85 30.65 16.95
C ARG A 278 -3.23 30.08 17.19
N ASP A 279 -4.19 30.92 17.60
CA ASP A 279 -5.57 30.48 17.85
C ASP A 279 -6.19 29.85 16.61
N VAL A 280 -6.07 30.52 15.45
CA VAL A 280 -6.59 30.00 14.17
C VAL A 280 -5.91 28.68 13.78
N LEU A 281 -4.58 28.60 13.87
CA LEU A 281 -3.84 27.37 13.54
C LEU A 281 -4.18 26.20 14.47
N LEU A 282 -4.44 26.46 15.75
CA LEU A 282 -4.86 25.44 16.70
C LEU A 282 -6.27 24.93 16.40
N LYS A 283 -7.20 25.83 16.08
CA LYS A 283 -8.55 25.44 15.66
C LYS A 283 -8.53 24.64 14.36
N LEU A 284 -7.67 25.02 13.39
CA LEU A 284 -7.44 24.23 12.18
C LEU A 284 -6.83 22.86 12.48
N GLY A 285 -5.90 22.77 13.43
CA GLY A 285 -5.34 21.50 13.88
C GLY A 285 -6.35 20.61 14.59
N ARG A 286 -7.29 21.17 15.36
CA ARG A 286 -8.42 20.45 15.94
C ARG A 286 -9.32 19.85 14.87
N LEU A 287 -9.69 20.67 13.88
CA LEU A 287 -10.47 20.24 12.72
C LEU A 287 -9.76 19.12 11.96
N ALA A 288 -8.44 19.27 11.76
CA ALA A 288 -7.61 18.28 11.08
C ALA A 288 -7.59 16.93 11.81
N LEU A 289 -7.46 16.93 13.14
CA LEU A 289 -7.47 15.71 13.96
C LEU A 289 -8.83 15.00 13.88
N LYS A 290 -9.93 15.73 14.06
CA LYS A 290 -11.29 15.17 13.98
C LYS A 290 -11.53 14.47 12.65
N HIS A 291 -11.24 15.14 11.54
CA HIS A 291 -11.46 14.55 10.22
C HIS A 291 -10.44 13.48 9.86
N LEU A 292 -9.23 13.50 10.44
CA LEU A 292 -8.27 12.41 10.27
C LEU A 292 -8.80 11.10 10.87
N GLU A 293 -9.43 11.16 12.06
CA GLU A 293 -10.04 9.99 12.71
C GLU A 293 -11.26 9.47 11.96
N GLU A 294 -12.09 10.36 11.42
CA GLU A 294 -13.27 9.99 10.62
C GLU A 294 -12.91 9.52 9.20
N GLY A 295 -11.66 9.64 8.77
CA GLY A 295 -11.23 9.35 7.40
C GLY A 295 -11.70 10.39 6.36
N ASN A 296 -12.13 11.56 6.82
CA ASN A 296 -12.64 12.66 6.00
C ASN A 296 -11.48 13.53 5.44
N ILE A 297 -11.49 13.77 4.13
CA ILE A 297 -10.56 14.71 3.46
C ILE A 297 -11.21 16.09 3.26
N MET A 298 -12.53 16.10 3.09
CA MET A 298 -13.34 17.28 2.80
C MET A 298 -14.24 17.60 3.99
N PHE A 299 -14.50 18.89 4.21
CA PHE A 299 -15.36 19.39 5.27
C PHE A 299 -16.11 20.66 4.85
N TYR A 300 -17.18 21.00 5.55
CA TYR A 300 -18.11 22.07 5.20
C TYR A 300 -18.03 23.27 6.14
N GLN A 301 -18.83 24.29 5.87
CA GLN A 301 -18.89 25.48 6.71
C GLN A 301 -19.32 25.15 8.14
N GLU A 302 -20.26 24.22 8.30
CA GLU A 302 -20.76 23.77 9.59
C GLU A 302 -19.65 23.08 10.41
N ASP A 303 -18.73 22.38 9.74
CA ASP A 303 -17.58 21.75 10.39
C ASP A 303 -16.58 22.79 10.92
N LEU A 304 -16.39 23.90 10.20
CA LEU A 304 -15.58 25.05 10.64
C LEU A 304 -16.21 25.74 11.85
N GLU A 305 -17.51 26.01 11.79
CA GLU A 305 -18.27 26.66 12.86
C GLU A 305 -18.25 25.82 14.14
N GLN A 306 -18.40 24.50 14.03
CA GLN A 306 -18.25 23.56 15.15
C GLN A 306 -16.85 23.59 15.80
N CYS A 307 -15.83 23.98 15.04
CA CYS A 307 -14.47 24.15 15.56
C CYS A 307 -14.19 25.59 16.03
N GLY A 308 -15.18 26.48 16.00
CA GLY A 308 -15.03 27.89 16.39
C GLY A 308 -14.19 28.71 15.40
N LEU A 309 -14.10 28.26 14.14
CA LEU A 309 -13.44 28.99 13.05
C LEU A 309 -14.46 29.84 12.30
N ASN A 310 -14.17 31.13 12.17
CA ASN A 310 -14.88 31.95 11.22
C ASN A 310 -14.41 31.61 9.79
N VAL A 311 -15.33 31.51 8.85
CA VAL A 311 -15.03 31.33 7.42
C VAL A 311 -14.08 32.41 6.91
N THR A 312 -14.23 33.66 7.36
CA THR A 312 -13.33 34.75 6.97
C THR A 312 -11.91 34.50 7.47
N GLU A 313 -11.73 34.14 8.75
CA GLU A 313 -10.43 33.80 9.35
C GLU A 313 -9.75 32.62 8.64
N ALA A 314 -10.50 31.55 8.38
CA ALA A 314 -10.01 30.41 7.62
C ALA A 314 -9.67 30.79 6.16
N SER A 315 -10.43 31.71 5.55
CA SER A 315 -10.20 32.17 4.18
C SER A 315 -9.03 33.14 4.01
N VAL A 316 -8.62 33.87 5.06
CA VAL A 316 -7.35 34.61 5.03
C VAL A 316 -6.19 33.64 4.77
N TYR A 317 -6.31 32.43 5.31
CA TYR A 317 -5.41 31.31 5.04
C TYR A 317 -5.63 30.58 3.70
N SER A 318 -6.55 31.06 2.86
CA SER A 318 -6.78 30.55 1.49
C SER A 318 -6.52 31.56 0.37
N GLY A 319 -6.68 32.87 0.62
CA GLY A 319 -6.53 33.91 -0.41
C GLY A 319 -5.09 34.38 -0.67
N VAL A 320 -4.17 34.13 0.25
CA VAL A 320 -2.81 34.73 0.27
C VAL A 320 -1.83 33.94 1.11
N CYS A 321 -2.29 33.40 2.23
CA CYS A 321 -1.54 32.37 2.92
C CYS A 321 -1.69 31.12 2.03
N THR A 322 -0.87 31.07 0.99
CA THR A 322 -1.22 30.37 -0.25
C THR A 322 -1.13 28.87 -0.05
N GLU A 323 -2.30 28.22 0.06
CA GLU A 323 -2.47 26.78 -0.08
C GLU A 323 -2.28 25.93 1.20
N ILE A 324 -2.72 26.40 2.38
CA ILE A 324 -3.00 25.45 3.50
C ILE A 324 -4.43 24.93 3.40
N PHE A 325 -5.35 25.84 3.07
CA PHE A 325 -6.78 25.63 3.05
C PHE A 325 -7.34 26.01 1.67
N ARG A 326 -8.07 25.11 1.02
CA ARG A 326 -8.74 25.37 -0.27
C ARG A 326 -10.23 25.49 -0.05
N ARG A 327 -10.79 26.65 -0.45
CA ARG A 327 -12.23 26.85 -0.60
C ARG A 327 -12.57 26.56 -2.05
N GLU A 328 -13.48 25.63 -2.26
CA GLU A 328 -14.05 25.37 -3.57
C GLU A 328 -15.51 25.79 -3.58
N CYS A 329 -15.80 26.74 -4.47
CA CYS A 329 -17.16 27.11 -4.82
C CYS A 329 -17.58 26.19 -5.96
N VAL A 330 -18.42 25.25 -5.59
CA VAL A 330 -19.04 24.26 -6.46
C VAL A 330 -20.31 24.85 -7.07
N ILE A 331 -20.86 24.20 -8.08
CA ILE A 331 -22.00 24.68 -8.89
C ILE A 331 -23.21 25.14 -8.04
N PHE A 332 -23.36 24.62 -6.82
CA PHE A 332 -24.43 24.97 -5.89
C PHE A 332 -24.17 26.23 -5.03
N GLN A 333 -23.09 26.98 -5.28
CA GLN A 333 -22.62 28.09 -4.43
C GLN A 333 -22.36 27.71 -2.96
N LYS A 334 -22.41 26.42 -2.62
CA LYS A 334 -21.97 25.90 -1.33
C LYS A 334 -20.45 25.90 -1.30
N SER A 335 -19.88 26.29 -0.17
CA SER A 335 -18.43 26.31 0.01
C SER A 335 -18.01 24.98 0.62
N VAL A 336 -17.18 24.23 -0.10
CA VAL A 336 -16.54 23.01 0.41
C VAL A 336 -15.07 23.33 0.66
N TYR A 337 -14.53 22.74 1.71
CA TYR A 337 -13.18 23.04 2.17
C TYR A 337 -12.35 21.77 2.33
N CYS A 338 -11.05 21.90 2.06
CA CYS A 338 -10.06 20.86 2.34
C CYS A 338 -8.70 21.45 2.65
N PHE A 339 -7.85 20.62 3.26
CA PHE A 339 -6.43 20.90 3.29
C PHE A 339 -5.84 20.62 1.90
N VAL A 340 -4.79 21.36 1.54
CA VAL A 340 -4.18 21.25 0.21
C VAL A 340 -3.55 19.89 -0.06
N HIS A 341 -3.16 19.21 1.00
CA HIS A 341 -2.75 17.82 0.92
C HIS A 341 -3.01 17.12 2.25
N LEU A 342 -3.27 15.81 2.20
CA LEU A 342 -3.49 15.00 3.40
C LEU A 342 -2.34 15.10 4.40
N SER A 343 -1.10 15.19 3.92
CA SER A 343 0.07 15.38 4.80
C SER A 343 0.04 16.69 5.59
N VAL A 344 -0.62 17.75 5.06
CA VAL A 344 -0.81 19.01 5.79
C VAL A 344 -1.85 18.82 6.90
N GLN A 345 -2.93 18.08 6.62
CA GLN A 345 -3.92 17.69 7.62
C GLN A 345 -3.26 16.85 8.74
N GLU A 346 -2.51 15.82 8.39
CA GLU A 346 -1.80 14.96 9.34
C GLU A 346 -0.78 15.75 10.17
N PHE A 347 -0.06 16.70 9.55
CA PHE A 347 0.87 17.56 10.26
C PHE A 347 0.17 18.49 11.26
N LEU A 348 -0.91 19.18 10.85
CA LEU A 348 -1.66 20.07 11.72
C LEU A 348 -2.35 19.31 12.87
N ALA A 349 -2.85 18.10 12.60
CA ALA A 349 -3.36 17.20 13.61
C ALA A 349 -2.27 16.85 14.64
N ALA A 350 -1.04 16.56 14.20
CA ALA A 350 0.08 16.26 15.08
C ALA A 350 0.49 17.47 15.94
N VAL A 351 0.50 18.66 15.35
CA VAL A 351 0.73 19.93 16.07
C VAL A 351 -0.34 20.15 17.15
N TYR A 352 -1.61 19.91 16.83
CA TYR A 352 -2.71 20.06 17.79
C TYR A 352 -2.64 19.01 18.91
N MET A 353 -2.36 17.75 18.58
CA MET A 353 -2.18 16.68 19.57
C MET A 353 -1.05 17.03 20.56
N PHE A 354 0.08 17.52 20.04
CA PHE A 354 1.20 17.97 20.86
C PHE A 354 0.83 19.20 21.70
N HIS A 355 0.05 20.13 21.16
CA HIS A 355 -0.47 21.26 21.93
C HIS A 355 -1.36 20.79 23.10
N CYS A 356 -2.32 19.89 22.87
CA CYS A 356 -3.19 19.32 23.91
C CYS A 356 -2.37 18.67 25.03
N TYR A 357 -1.29 17.96 24.68
CA TYR A 357 -0.32 17.43 25.64
C TYR A 357 0.32 18.53 26.50
N THR A 358 0.88 19.57 25.88
CA THR A 358 1.55 20.65 26.61
C THR A 358 0.62 21.45 27.51
N LYS A 359 -0.65 21.64 27.10
CA LYS A 359 -1.69 22.31 27.89
C LYS A 359 -2.41 21.40 28.88
N ARG A 360 -2.09 20.11 28.91
CA ARG A 360 -2.75 19.09 29.75
C ARG A 360 -4.25 18.99 29.51
N ASN A 361 -4.69 19.12 28.26
CA ASN A 361 -6.07 18.84 27.87
C ASN A 361 -6.28 17.32 27.83
N THR A 362 -6.52 16.72 29.00
CA THR A 362 -6.65 15.26 29.16
C THR A 362 -7.89 14.71 28.47
N GLU A 363 -8.95 15.51 28.31
CA GLU A 363 -10.18 15.10 27.63
C GLU A 363 -9.92 14.76 26.17
N GLU A 364 -9.33 15.68 25.39
CA GLU A 364 -9.02 15.44 23.97
C GLU A 364 -7.99 14.30 23.78
N LEU A 365 -6.99 14.20 24.67
CA LEU A 365 -6.02 13.08 24.62
C LEU A 365 -6.68 11.72 24.88
N ASN A 366 -7.59 11.67 25.85
CA ASN A 366 -8.33 10.44 26.19
C ASN A 366 -9.34 10.07 25.10
N ASN A 367 -9.99 11.06 24.47
CA ASN A 367 -10.90 10.82 23.36
C ASN A 367 -10.18 10.14 22.19
N PHE A 368 -8.97 10.63 21.84
CA PHE A 368 -8.18 10.06 20.75
C PHE A 368 -7.57 8.69 21.11
N LEU A 369 -6.93 8.55 22.28
CA LEU A 369 -6.19 7.33 22.64
C LEU A 369 -7.08 6.21 23.21
N GLY A 370 -8.28 6.53 23.66
CA GLY A 370 -9.16 5.65 24.43
C GLY A 370 -8.77 5.58 25.92
N THR A 371 -9.75 5.30 26.78
CA THR A 371 -9.53 5.14 28.23
C THR A 371 -9.11 3.71 28.55
N TYR A 372 -7.93 3.55 29.16
CA TYR A 372 -7.51 2.27 29.76
C TYR A 372 -7.31 2.45 31.26
N GLY A 373 -8.20 1.85 32.04
CA GLY A 373 -8.11 1.83 33.51
C GLY A 373 -8.65 3.08 34.20
N ASN A 374 -8.88 2.94 35.51
CA ASN A 374 -9.45 3.97 36.38
C ASN A 374 -8.36 5.00 36.77
N THR A 375 -8.72 6.28 36.82
CA THR A 375 -8.01 7.47 37.38
C THR A 375 -7.09 8.31 36.44
N ASP A 376 -7.45 9.59 36.29
CA ASP A 376 -6.68 10.85 36.50
C ASP A 376 -5.15 10.90 36.27
N SER A 377 -4.58 10.00 35.48
CA SER A 377 -3.14 10.00 35.21
C SER A 377 -2.78 10.98 34.09
N THR A 378 -1.96 11.97 34.44
CA THR A 378 -1.31 12.85 33.46
C THR A 378 -0.36 12.02 32.57
N PHE A 379 -0.59 12.01 31.26
CA PHE A 379 0.28 11.35 30.30
C PHE A 379 1.71 11.91 30.39
N SER A 380 2.73 11.05 30.45
CA SER A 380 4.10 11.47 30.16
C SER A 380 4.30 11.53 28.64
N LEU A 381 5.31 12.27 28.16
CA LEU A 381 5.56 12.40 26.73
C LEU A 381 5.86 11.04 26.09
N ASP A 382 6.60 10.20 26.80
CA ASP A 382 6.92 8.84 26.37
C ASP A 382 5.71 7.90 26.34
N ASP A 383 4.75 8.07 27.24
CA ASP A 383 3.49 7.31 27.22
C ASP A 383 2.59 7.77 26.06
N LEU A 384 2.45 9.08 25.84
CA LEU A 384 1.70 9.64 24.72
C LEU A 384 2.23 9.12 23.38
N LEU A 385 3.53 9.27 23.13
CA LEU A 385 4.16 8.89 21.86
C LEU A 385 4.09 7.37 21.64
N LYS A 386 4.29 6.58 22.69
CA LYS A 386 4.16 5.12 22.64
C LYS A 386 2.74 4.69 22.26
N ARG A 387 1.71 5.16 22.97
CA ARG A 387 0.31 4.78 22.71
C ARG A 387 -0.19 5.23 21.35
N THR A 388 0.23 6.42 20.91
CA THR A 388 -0.10 6.92 19.58
C THR A 388 0.51 6.02 18.50
N MET A 389 1.76 5.57 18.70
CA MET A 389 2.40 4.60 17.80
C MET A 389 1.69 3.25 17.82
N GLU A 390 1.28 2.74 18.98
CA GLU A 390 0.49 1.50 19.09
C GLU A 390 -0.82 1.60 18.30
N LYS A 391 -1.58 2.71 18.46
CA LYS A 391 -2.81 2.98 17.70
C LYS A 391 -2.55 3.06 16.18
N SER A 392 -1.41 3.62 15.76
CA SER A 392 -1.03 3.64 14.34
C SER A 392 -0.76 2.24 13.81
N LEU A 393 -0.06 1.41 14.57
CA LEU A 393 0.33 0.06 14.16
C LEU A 393 -0.87 -0.90 14.06
N THR A 394 -1.93 -0.67 14.86
CA THR A 394 -3.19 -1.44 14.77
C THR A 394 -4.13 -0.97 13.65
N SER A 395 -3.88 0.20 13.05
CA SER A 395 -4.66 0.68 11.90
C SER A 395 -4.37 -0.15 10.64
N THR A 396 -5.42 -0.73 10.06
CA THR A 396 -5.35 -1.63 8.89
C THR A 396 -4.79 -0.97 7.64
N ASN A 397 -5.13 0.30 7.38
CA ASN A 397 -4.77 1.01 6.14
C ASN A 397 -3.62 2.04 6.30
N GLY A 398 -3.06 2.15 7.50
CA GLY A 398 -1.98 3.09 7.78
C GLY A 398 -2.25 4.59 7.75
N HIS A 399 -3.51 5.00 7.83
CA HIS A 399 -3.90 6.41 7.79
C HIS A 399 -3.31 7.30 8.90
N LEU A 400 -2.74 6.74 9.98
CA LEU A 400 -2.11 7.49 11.07
C LEU A 400 -0.58 7.57 10.97
N ASP A 401 0.04 6.90 10.00
CA ASP A 401 1.49 6.73 10.01
C ASP A 401 2.27 8.03 9.93
N LEU A 402 1.88 8.90 8.99
CA LEU A 402 2.56 10.16 8.79
C LEU A 402 2.25 11.14 9.93
N PHE A 403 1.03 11.11 10.46
CA PHE A 403 0.67 11.81 11.70
C PHE A 403 1.59 11.44 12.88
N VAL A 404 1.81 10.13 13.12
CA VAL A 404 2.67 9.68 14.23
C VAL A 404 4.13 10.03 14.00
N ARG A 405 4.61 9.96 12.75
CA ARG A 405 5.96 10.42 12.37
C ARG A 405 6.15 11.89 12.73
N PHE A 406 5.19 12.74 12.36
CA PHE A 406 5.22 14.16 12.71
C PHE A 406 5.21 14.36 14.23
N LEU A 407 4.35 13.65 14.96
CA LEU A 407 4.26 13.76 16.41
C LEU A 407 5.59 13.42 17.11
N HIS A 408 6.28 12.38 16.65
CA HIS A 408 7.61 12.02 17.14
C HIS A 408 8.67 13.07 16.78
N GLY A 409 8.66 13.59 15.55
CA GLY A 409 9.57 14.67 15.16
C GLY A 409 9.35 15.95 15.97
N LEU A 410 8.10 16.30 16.30
CA LEU A 410 7.73 17.47 17.11
C LEU A 410 8.20 17.35 18.56
N SER A 411 8.57 16.15 19.03
CA SER A 411 9.18 15.97 20.35
C SER A 411 10.59 16.56 20.46
N LEU A 412 11.27 16.81 19.33
CA LEU A 412 12.60 17.40 19.31
C LEU A 412 12.57 18.92 19.56
N GLU A 413 13.57 19.40 20.29
CA GLU A 413 13.68 20.82 20.61
C GLU A 413 13.86 21.70 19.36
N SER A 414 14.55 21.22 18.32
CA SER A 414 14.74 21.96 17.06
C SER A 414 13.40 22.32 16.42
N ASN A 415 12.49 21.35 16.26
CA ASN A 415 11.16 21.56 15.71
C ASN A 415 10.28 22.39 16.65
N GLN A 416 10.41 22.20 17.96
CA GLN A 416 9.71 23.01 18.95
C GLN A 416 10.14 24.47 18.94
N ARG A 417 11.40 24.78 18.63
CA ARG A 417 11.86 26.17 18.50
C ARG A 417 11.25 26.87 17.29
N VAL A 418 11.07 26.15 16.18
CA VAL A 418 10.47 26.69 14.94
C VAL A 418 8.98 27.01 15.16
N LEU A 419 8.25 26.13 15.85
CA LEU A 419 6.80 26.29 16.07
C LEU A 419 6.45 26.99 17.40
N GLY A 420 7.43 27.13 18.29
CA GLY A 420 7.41 27.94 19.52
C GLY A 420 6.06 27.97 20.24
N GLY A 421 5.45 29.16 20.26
CA GLY A 421 4.21 29.42 21.00
C GLY A 421 2.97 28.67 20.51
N LEU A 422 3.00 28.05 19.33
CA LEU A 422 1.92 27.18 18.85
C LEU A 422 1.83 25.89 19.67
N LEU A 423 2.98 25.35 20.08
CA LEU A 423 3.09 24.16 20.93
C LEU A 423 2.99 24.51 22.43
N GLY A 424 2.41 25.66 22.80
CA GLY A 424 2.09 26.00 24.19
C GLY A 424 3.26 26.50 25.06
N ARG A 425 4.48 26.69 24.51
CA ARG A 425 5.57 27.38 25.23
C ARG A 425 5.40 28.90 25.17
N THR A 426 4.83 29.47 26.23
CA THR A 426 4.94 30.90 26.54
C THR A 426 6.18 31.13 27.42
N GLU A 427 6.96 32.17 27.11
CA GLU A 427 8.05 32.79 27.89
C GLU A 427 9.50 32.54 27.40
N ASN A 428 9.96 33.45 26.54
CA ASN A 428 11.35 33.61 26.09
C ASN A 428 12.23 34.38 27.12
N ASN A 429 12.11 34.14 28.43
CA ASN A 429 12.91 34.87 29.43
C ASN A 429 13.83 33.94 30.26
N PRO A 430 15.14 33.85 29.92
CA PRO A 430 16.08 32.88 30.52
C PRO A 430 16.23 32.97 32.03
N LYS A 431 16.01 34.14 32.64
CA LYS A 431 16.20 34.37 34.09
C LYS A 431 15.05 33.86 34.96
N ILE A 432 13.85 33.68 34.40
CA ILE A 432 12.68 33.14 35.11
C ILE A 432 12.62 31.60 34.96
N ILE A 433 13.13 31.08 33.83
CA ILE A 433 13.40 29.65 33.53
C ILE A 433 14.36 29.00 34.54
N GLN A 434 15.05 29.74 35.40
CA GLN A 434 15.86 29.13 36.46
C GLN A 434 15.19 29.20 37.85
N ARG A 435 14.26 30.14 38.06
CA ARG A 435 13.65 30.42 39.37
C ARG A 435 12.29 29.74 39.59
N VAL A 436 11.36 29.85 38.64
CA VAL A 436 10.05 29.15 38.73
C VAL A 436 10.24 27.65 38.46
N LEU A 437 11.19 27.40 37.59
CA LEU A 437 11.60 26.10 37.12
C LEU A 437 12.53 25.39 38.13
N GLY A 438 13.33 26.08 38.95
CA GLY A 438 14.09 25.41 40.03
C GLY A 438 13.24 24.73 41.11
N GLY A 439 11.98 25.16 41.31
CA GLY A 439 11.06 24.61 42.31
C GLY A 439 9.97 23.68 41.77
N LEU A 440 9.68 23.73 40.46
CA LEU A 440 8.63 22.93 39.80
C LEU A 440 9.10 22.21 38.52
N LEU A 441 10.39 22.31 38.10
CA LEU A 441 10.98 21.45 37.07
C LEU A 441 11.40 20.09 37.62
N GLY A 442 10.41 19.24 37.79
CA GLY A 442 10.62 17.80 37.67
C GLY A 442 10.36 17.27 36.25
N ARG A 443 9.55 17.95 35.41
CA ARG A 443 8.77 17.20 34.41
C ARG A 443 8.51 17.80 33.02
N THR A 444 8.94 19.01 32.66
CA THR A 444 8.58 19.58 31.34
C THR A 444 9.72 20.24 30.55
N GLY A 445 10.96 20.12 31.00
CA GLY A 445 12.11 20.37 30.11
C GLY A 445 12.35 19.13 29.25
N ASN A 446 12.71 19.29 27.97
CA ASN A 446 13.24 18.25 27.09
C ASN A 446 14.44 17.58 27.77
N ASN A 447 14.19 16.65 28.67
CA ASN A 447 15.21 15.91 29.36
C ASN A 447 15.74 14.93 28.33
N PRO A 448 17.05 14.95 27.99
CA PRO A 448 17.63 13.94 27.11
C PRO A 448 17.26 12.52 27.53
N LYS A 449 17.03 12.30 28.84
CA LYS A 449 16.55 11.03 29.40
C LYS A 449 15.12 10.63 28.99
N ILE A 450 14.22 11.59 28.70
CA ILE A 450 12.85 11.30 28.23
C ILE A 450 12.89 10.97 26.74
N ILE A 451 13.59 11.78 25.93
CA ILE A 451 13.76 11.48 24.49
C ILE A 451 14.45 10.13 24.30
N GLN A 452 15.48 9.82 25.10
CA GLN A 452 16.11 8.50 25.06
C GLN A 452 15.14 7.39 25.47
N ARG A 453 14.23 7.62 26.43
CA ARG A 453 13.17 6.67 26.77
C ARG A 453 12.20 6.45 25.61
N VAL A 454 11.78 7.50 24.91
CA VAL A 454 10.95 7.40 23.70
C VAL A 454 11.67 6.56 22.63
N ILE A 455 12.94 6.85 22.36
CA ILE A 455 13.77 6.11 21.40
C ILE A 455 13.88 4.64 21.80
N ASN A 456 14.09 4.36 23.09
CA ASN A 456 14.16 2.98 23.59
C ASN A 456 12.80 2.28 23.47
N ASN A 457 11.70 2.95 23.82
CA ASN A 457 10.34 2.42 23.63
C ASN A 457 10.11 2.02 22.17
N LEU A 458 10.47 2.87 21.20
CA LEU A 458 10.37 2.55 19.77
C LEU A 458 11.25 1.35 19.38
N LYS A 459 12.48 1.27 19.90
CA LYS A 459 13.41 0.15 19.63
C LYS A 459 12.96 -1.17 20.27
N GLU A 460 12.24 -1.09 21.39
CA GLU A 460 11.74 -2.23 22.17
C GLU A 460 10.31 -2.64 21.78
N MET A 461 9.64 -1.90 20.88
CA MET A 461 8.28 -2.20 20.43
C MET A 461 8.19 -3.56 19.72
N GLN A 462 7.53 -4.49 20.40
CA GLN A 462 7.25 -5.85 19.96
C GLN A 462 5.73 -6.03 19.91
N SER A 463 5.22 -6.49 18.78
CA SER A 463 3.86 -6.99 18.65
C SER A 463 3.83 -7.96 17.48
N ASP A 464 3.19 -9.10 17.73
CA ASP A 464 3.11 -10.22 16.81
C ASP A 464 2.04 -10.00 15.72
N ASP A 465 1.12 -9.06 15.94
CA ASP A 465 -0.03 -8.77 15.07
C ASP A 465 0.26 -7.69 14.00
N ILE A 466 1.42 -7.04 14.06
CA ILE A 466 1.77 -5.96 13.14
C ILE A 466 2.30 -6.54 11.83
N SER A 467 1.72 -6.14 10.70
CA SER A 467 2.27 -6.56 9.41
C SER A 467 3.66 -5.96 9.16
N PRO A 468 4.60 -6.69 8.53
CA PRO A 468 5.96 -6.20 8.33
C PRO A 468 6.08 -4.87 7.58
N ASP A 469 5.13 -4.55 6.70
CA ASP A 469 5.07 -3.26 6.02
C ASP A 469 4.75 -2.10 6.97
N ARG A 470 4.03 -2.35 8.06
CA ARG A 470 3.65 -1.32 9.05
C ARG A 470 4.77 -1.10 10.05
N SER A 471 5.55 -2.14 10.38
CA SER A 471 6.67 -2.02 11.34
C SER A 471 7.78 -1.09 10.86
N ILE A 472 7.88 -0.86 9.54
CA ILE A 472 8.77 0.13 8.95
C ILE A 472 8.51 1.55 9.47
N ASN A 473 7.28 1.85 9.87
CA ASN A 473 6.92 3.17 10.37
C ASN A 473 7.62 3.50 11.70
N ILE A 474 7.96 2.48 12.51
CA ILE A 474 8.78 2.67 13.72
C ILE A 474 10.16 3.23 13.33
N PHE A 475 10.77 2.69 12.27
CA PHE A 475 12.06 3.15 11.77
C PHE A 475 11.97 4.57 11.18
N HIS A 476 10.87 4.91 10.50
CA HIS A 476 10.63 6.27 10.06
C HIS A 476 10.49 7.26 11.22
N CYS A 477 9.81 6.89 12.31
CA CYS A 477 9.72 7.72 13.52
C CYS A 477 11.10 7.95 14.16
N LEU A 478 11.96 6.93 14.24
CA LEU A 478 13.35 7.09 14.71
C LEU A 478 14.13 8.08 13.82
N THR A 479 13.92 8.02 12.51
CA THR A 479 14.55 8.96 11.55
C THR A 479 14.06 10.39 11.75
N GLU A 480 12.74 10.60 11.97
CA GLU A 480 12.18 11.92 12.29
C GLU A 480 12.72 12.48 13.60
N MET A 481 13.07 11.61 14.55
CA MET A 481 13.72 11.95 15.81
C MET A 481 15.24 12.15 15.70
N ASN A 482 15.81 12.16 14.48
CA ASN A 482 17.26 12.23 14.22
C ASN A 482 18.08 11.11 14.88
N ASP A 483 17.46 9.97 15.24
CA ASP A 483 18.18 8.78 15.67
C ASP A 483 18.56 7.95 14.44
N HIS A 484 19.83 8.02 14.07
CA HIS A 484 20.42 7.23 12.98
C HIS A 484 21.16 5.99 13.49
N SER A 485 21.04 5.65 14.78
CA SER A 485 21.85 4.59 15.40
C SER A 485 21.58 3.23 14.76
N VAL A 486 20.31 2.88 14.56
CA VAL A 486 19.89 1.63 13.91
C VAL A 486 20.36 1.61 12.45
N HIS A 487 20.27 2.73 11.74
CA HIS A 487 20.74 2.84 10.35
C HIS A 487 22.26 2.63 10.23
N GLN A 488 23.04 3.24 11.13
CA GLN A 488 24.50 3.09 11.15
C GLN A 488 24.92 1.66 11.50
N GLN A 489 24.27 1.05 12.49
CA GLN A 489 24.48 -0.36 12.85
C GLN A 489 24.16 -1.28 11.68
N MET A 490 23.05 -1.06 10.97
CA MET A 490 22.69 -1.87 9.81
C MET A 490 23.62 -1.65 8.61
N LYS A 491 24.10 -0.42 8.38
CA LYS A 491 25.12 -0.15 7.36
C LYS A 491 26.43 -0.89 7.68
N GLN A 492 26.86 -0.86 8.95
CA GLN A 492 28.02 -1.61 9.41
C GLN A 492 27.83 -3.12 9.24
N PHE A 493 26.67 -3.65 9.66
CA PHE A 493 26.29 -5.05 9.50
C PHE A 493 26.37 -5.49 8.02
N LEU A 494 25.81 -4.69 7.10
CA LEU A 494 25.86 -4.96 5.66
C LEU A 494 27.29 -4.96 5.10
N THR A 495 28.17 -4.10 5.60
CA THR A 495 29.59 -4.07 5.20
C THR A 495 30.45 -5.15 5.87
N SER A 496 29.95 -5.81 6.92
CA SER A 496 30.72 -6.79 7.69
C SER A 496 30.84 -8.13 6.95
N LYS A 497 32.00 -8.81 7.12
CA LYS A 497 32.25 -10.14 6.55
C LYS A 497 31.57 -11.29 7.33
N ASN A 498 31.12 -11.05 8.57
CA ASN A 498 30.63 -12.08 9.51
C ASN A 498 29.15 -11.88 9.91
N ARG A 499 28.27 -11.72 8.92
CA ARG A 499 26.83 -11.43 9.11
C ARG A 499 26.05 -12.46 9.95
N SER A 500 26.48 -13.73 9.96
CA SER A 500 25.75 -14.83 10.61
C SER A 500 25.92 -14.94 12.13
N LYS A 501 26.89 -14.21 12.72
CA LYS A 501 27.18 -14.29 14.16
C LYS A 501 26.49 -13.22 14.99
N GLU A 502 26.14 -12.09 14.39
CA GLU A 502 25.54 -10.96 15.10
C GLU A 502 24.03 -11.17 15.27
N LYS A 503 23.54 -11.10 16.52
CA LYS A 503 22.12 -11.27 16.82
C LYS A 503 21.37 -9.97 16.51
N LEU A 504 20.47 -10.00 15.54
CA LEU A 504 19.64 -8.86 15.17
C LEU A 504 18.37 -8.84 16.03
N SER A 505 18.00 -7.66 16.52
CA SER A 505 16.66 -7.45 17.11
C SER A 505 15.62 -7.16 16.03
N GLU A 506 14.34 -7.20 16.39
CA GLU A 506 13.23 -7.00 15.46
C GLU A 506 13.25 -5.64 14.74
N ILE A 507 13.67 -4.57 15.43
CA ILE A 507 13.80 -3.24 14.81
C ILE A 507 14.98 -3.19 13.83
N HIS A 508 16.07 -3.91 14.11
CA HIS A 508 17.17 -4.07 13.16
C HIS A 508 16.70 -4.78 11.90
N CYS A 509 15.88 -5.83 12.05
CA CYS A 509 15.27 -6.52 10.92
C CYS A 509 14.36 -5.62 10.08
N SER A 510 13.51 -4.79 10.71
CA SER A 510 12.68 -3.82 9.98
C SER A 510 13.52 -2.78 9.24
N ALA A 511 14.56 -2.25 9.90
CA ALA A 511 15.48 -1.30 9.28
C ALA A 511 16.26 -1.92 8.12
N LEU A 512 16.73 -3.16 8.28
CA LEU A 512 17.41 -3.91 7.23
C LEU A 512 16.48 -4.18 6.05
N ALA A 513 15.22 -4.56 6.30
CA ALA A 513 14.23 -4.77 5.26
C ALA A 513 14.01 -3.50 4.43
N TYR A 514 13.82 -2.35 5.10
CA TYR A 514 13.73 -1.05 4.45
C TYR A 514 14.98 -0.73 3.62
N MET A 515 16.17 -0.89 4.21
CA MET A 515 17.43 -0.58 3.52
C MET A 515 17.64 -1.44 2.27
N LEU A 516 17.31 -2.72 2.34
CA LEU A 516 17.37 -3.65 1.22
C LEU A 516 16.32 -3.31 0.15
N GLN A 517 15.09 -3.01 0.55
CA GLN A 517 14.02 -2.64 -0.37
C GLN A 517 14.36 -1.35 -1.14
N MET A 518 14.98 -0.38 -0.48
CA MET A 518 15.33 0.91 -1.08
C MET A 518 16.67 0.88 -1.82
N SER A 519 17.41 -0.23 -1.81
CA SER A 519 18.72 -0.35 -2.47
C SER A 519 18.58 -0.28 -3.99
N GLU A 520 19.45 0.49 -4.66
CA GLU A 520 19.54 0.47 -6.13
C GLU A 520 20.02 -0.89 -6.65
N GLU A 521 20.84 -1.59 -5.86
CA GLU A 521 21.29 -2.94 -6.16
C GLU A 521 20.24 -3.96 -5.70
N VAL A 522 19.80 -4.81 -6.63
CA VAL A 522 18.90 -5.94 -6.39
C VAL A 522 19.66 -7.05 -5.65
N LEU A 523 19.13 -7.50 -4.51
CA LEU A 523 19.75 -8.56 -3.71
C LEU A 523 19.67 -9.92 -4.42
N ASP A 524 20.79 -10.64 -4.52
CA ASP A 524 20.81 -11.95 -5.17
C ASP A 524 19.99 -13.00 -4.40
N GLU A 525 20.12 -13.05 -3.08
CA GLU A 525 19.42 -14.03 -2.24
C GLU A 525 19.08 -13.44 -0.87
N LEU A 526 17.79 -13.52 -0.52
CA LEU A 526 17.24 -13.29 0.81
C LEU A 526 16.93 -14.65 1.43
N ASP A 527 17.74 -15.08 2.39
CA ASP A 527 17.54 -16.34 3.12
C ASP A 527 17.33 -16.04 4.61
N LEU A 528 16.09 -16.19 5.09
CA LEU A 528 15.71 -15.83 6.46
C LEU A 528 16.44 -16.67 7.52
N GLU A 529 16.88 -17.89 7.19
CA GLU A 529 17.59 -18.77 8.12
C GLU A 529 19.03 -18.31 8.37
N LYS A 530 19.62 -17.53 7.44
CA LYS A 530 20.98 -16.97 7.59
C LYS A 530 21.06 -15.84 8.61
N PHE A 531 19.92 -15.26 9.00
CA PHE A 531 19.87 -14.16 9.98
C PHE A 531 19.65 -14.73 11.39
N ASN A 532 20.57 -14.38 12.30
CA ASN A 532 20.46 -14.72 13.72
C ASN A 532 19.49 -13.75 14.41
N THR A 533 18.19 -14.06 14.42
CA THR A 533 17.14 -13.22 15.01
C THR A 533 15.95 -14.06 15.49
N SER A 534 14.97 -13.45 16.17
CA SER A 534 13.71 -14.12 16.54
C SER A 534 12.86 -14.44 15.30
N ASP A 535 11.87 -15.32 15.42
CA ASP A 535 10.96 -15.62 14.30
C ASP A 535 10.19 -14.37 13.86
N GLN A 536 9.84 -13.48 14.78
CA GLN A 536 9.25 -12.18 14.46
C GLN A 536 10.25 -11.25 13.75
N GLY A 537 11.53 -11.30 14.11
CA GLY A 537 12.60 -10.61 13.37
C GLY A 537 12.71 -11.11 11.93
N ARG A 538 12.62 -12.42 11.70
CA ARG A 538 12.59 -13.02 10.35
C ARG A 538 11.37 -12.54 9.56
N ARG A 539 10.18 -12.50 10.17
CA ARG A 539 8.96 -11.98 9.54
C ARG A 539 9.11 -10.51 9.11
N ARG A 540 9.74 -9.68 9.94
CA ARG A 540 10.03 -8.27 9.63
C ARG A 540 11.02 -8.07 8.46
N LEU A 541 11.72 -9.12 8.01
CA LEU A 541 12.58 -9.07 6.82
C LEU A 541 11.83 -9.37 5.51
N ILE A 542 10.61 -9.90 5.57
CA ILE A 542 9.84 -10.31 4.38
C ILE A 542 9.67 -9.17 3.35
N PRO A 543 9.44 -7.89 3.71
CA PRO A 543 9.35 -6.80 2.73
C PRO A 543 10.56 -6.65 1.79
N ALA A 544 11.74 -7.12 2.20
CA ALA A 544 12.93 -7.14 1.34
C ALA A 544 12.78 -8.05 0.10
N VAL A 545 11.79 -8.96 0.07
CA VAL A 545 11.49 -9.80 -1.09
C VAL A 545 11.15 -9.00 -2.35
N ARG A 546 10.69 -7.75 -2.19
CA ARG A 546 10.40 -6.84 -3.30
C ARG A 546 11.66 -6.44 -4.09
N ASN A 547 12.85 -6.57 -3.50
CA ASN A 547 14.10 -6.20 -4.15
C ASN A 547 15.14 -7.34 -4.10
N CYS A 548 14.70 -8.58 -4.31
CA CYS A 548 15.62 -9.72 -4.44
C CYS A 548 15.30 -10.65 -5.61
N ARG A 549 16.31 -11.44 -6.04
CA ARG A 549 16.17 -12.47 -7.07
C ARG A 549 15.75 -13.81 -6.51
N LYS A 550 16.24 -14.18 -5.33
CA LYS A 550 15.91 -15.44 -4.66
C LYS A 550 15.42 -15.15 -3.25
N ALA A 551 14.30 -15.75 -2.85
CA ALA A 551 13.74 -15.62 -1.51
C ALA A 551 13.49 -16.99 -0.91
N ARG A 552 14.24 -17.31 0.15
CA ARG A 552 14.01 -18.47 1.02
C ARG A 552 13.38 -17.98 2.29
N LEU A 553 12.05 -18.05 2.33
CA LEU A 553 11.23 -17.67 3.46
C LEU A 553 10.81 -18.93 4.22
N ARG A 554 11.74 -19.88 4.41
CA ARG A 554 11.49 -21.12 5.13
C ARG A 554 11.22 -20.83 6.59
N TYR A 555 10.27 -21.54 7.17
CA TYR A 555 10.15 -21.57 8.62
C TYR A 555 10.99 -22.73 9.15
N GLY A 556 12.07 -22.39 9.86
CA GLY A 556 12.90 -23.38 10.51
C GLY A 556 12.10 -24.06 11.60
N PHE A 557 11.82 -25.36 11.43
CA PHE A 557 11.37 -26.21 12.52
C PHE A 557 12.54 -26.36 13.51
N PHE A 558 12.77 -25.35 14.36
CA PHE A 558 13.61 -25.54 15.53
C PHE A 558 12.86 -26.51 16.43
N LEU A 559 13.24 -27.78 16.38
CA LEU A 559 13.03 -28.70 17.48
C LEU A 559 13.55 -27.98 18.73
N ALA A 560 12.64 -27.45 19.53
CA ALA A 560 12.94 -27.06 20.90
C ALA A 560 13.25 -28.36 21.67
N THR A 561 14.46 -28.90 21.49
CA THR A 561 15.10 -29.76 22.48
C THR A 561 15.52 -28.87 23.64
N LEU A 562 14.54 -28.37 24.39
CA LEU A 562 14.72 -27.93 25.76
C LEU A 562 13.77 -28.75 26.62
N PRO A 563 14.24 -29.35 27.73
CA PRO A 563 13.44 -30.26 28.52
C PRO A 563 12.25 -29.51 29.11
N ARG A 564 11.04 -30.00 28.82
CA ARG A 564 9.79 -29.58 29.46
C ARG A 564 9.98 -29.54 30.98
N ARG A 565 10.04 -28.34 31.56
CA ARG A 565 9.72 -28.17 32.99
C ARG A 565 8.20 -28.13 33.11
N PRO A 566 7.58 -28.95 33.97
CA PRO A 566 6.16 -28.84 34.26
C PRO A 566 5.96 -27.77 35.34
N ALA A 567 5.19 -26.73 35.06
CA ALA A 567 4.58 -25.95 36.12
C ALA A 567 3.31 -25.23 35.64
N SER A 568 2.22 -25.61 36.33
CA SER A 568 1.06 -24.78 36.67
C SER A 568 -0.04 -24.61 35.62
N ARG A 569 -1.17 -25.27 35.93
CA ARG A 569 -2.49 -25.12 35.33
C ARG A 569 -2.96 -23.65 35.37
N SER A 570 -2.87 -22.97 34.25
CA SER A 570 -3.80 -21.91 33.86
C SER A 570 -4.15 -22.14 32.38
N ARG A 571 -5.41 -21.86 32.02
CA ARG A 571 -6.05 -22.26 30.75
C ARG A 571 -5.17 -21.94 29.55
N LEU A 572 -4.57 -22.97 28.94
CA LEU A 572 -3.93 -22.87 27.65
C LEU A 572 -5.02 -22.64 26.60
N PHE A 573 -5.19 -21.40 26.17
CA PHE A 573 -5.46 -21.16 24.76
C PHE A 573 -4.16 -21.49 24.03
N THR A 574 -4.10 -22.65 23.38
CA THR A 574 -3.05 -22.91 22.38
C THR A 574 -3.32 -21.97 21.21
N VAL A 575 -2.69 -20.80 21.25
CA VAL A 575 -2.56 -19.94 20.08
C VAL A 575 -1.67 -20.70 19.10
N ASP A 576 -2.18 -20.95 17.91
CA ASP A 576 -1.53 -21.70 16.85
C ASP A 576 -0.42 -20.79 16.25
N PHE A 577 0.77 -20.78 16.86
CA PHE A 577 1.88 -19.85 16.57
C PHE A 577 2.56 -20.06 15.19
N ASP A 578 2.14 -21.08 14.42
CA ASP A 578 2.89 -21.61 13.26
C ASP A 578 2.34 -21.19 11.88
N SER A 579 1.40 -20.24 11.79
CA SER A 579 0.85 -19.79 10.49
C SER A 579 1.68 -18.68 9.84
N PHE A 580 2.05 -18.85 8.57
CA PHE A 580 2.52 -17.73 7.74
C PHE A 580 1.33 -16.80 7.52
N ALA A 581 1.32 -15.67 8.22
CA ALA A 581 0.18 -14.76 8.24
C ALA A 581 -0.23 -14.29 6.84
N GLU A 582 -1.52 -14.01 6.66
CA GLU A 582 -2.10 -13.48 5.42
C GLU A 582 -1.34 -12.24 4.92
N THR A 583 -0.99 -11.35 5.84
CA THR A 583 -0.24 -10.12 5.57
C THR A 583 1.14 -10.39 4.94
N HIS A 584 1.78 -11.52 5.25
CA HIS A 584 3.03 -11.90 4.61
C HIS A 584 2.84 -12.37 3.16
N CYS A 585 1.75 -13.09 2.89
CA CYS A 585 1.40 -13.50 1.52
C CYS A 585 1.09 -12.28 0.66
N GLU A 586 0.44 -11.26 1.22
CA GLU A 586 0.19 -9.99 0.53
C GLU A 586 1.50 -9.31 0.10
N VAL A 587 2.50 -9.26 0.98
CA VAL A 587 3.83 -8.70 0.66
C VAL A 587 4.50 -9.50 -0.47
N VAL A 588 4.52 -10.82 -0.39
CA VAL A 588 5.10 -11.67 -1.45
C VAL A 588 4.34 -11.51 -2.77
N ALA A 589 3.01 -11.49 -2.73
CA ALA A 589 2.19 -11.25 -3.91
C ALA A 589 2.46 -9.88 -4.52
N SER A 590 2.65 -8.83 -3.70
CA SER A 590 3.03 -7.49 -4.17
C SER A 590 4.39 -7.48 -4.87
N ALA A 591 5.36 -8.28 -4.40
CA ALA A 591 6.66 -8.44 -5.04
C ALA A 591 6.62 -9.22 -6.36
N LEU A 592 5.71 -10.20 -6.46
CA LEU A 592 5.45 -10.91 -7.73
C LEU A 592 4.75 -9.98 -8.74
N LYS A 593 3.93 -9.04 -8.26
CA LYS A 593 3.20 -8.07 -9.09
C LYS A 593 4.05 -6.87 -9.52
N SER A 594 5.15 -6.56 -8.83
CA SER A 594 5.94 -5.36 -9.09
C SER A 594 6.50 -5.35 -10.51
N ASP A 595 6.72 -4.15 -11.06
CA ASP A 595 7.38 -3.98 -12.35
C ASP A 595 8.66 -3.13 -12.21
N PRO A 596 9.85 -3.71 -12.47
CA PRO A 596 10.07 -5.13 -12.77
C PRO A 596 9.92 -6.02 -11.52
N SER A 597 9.41 -7.25 -11.68
CA SER A 597 9.53 -8.26 -10.64
C SER A 597 10.94 -8.84 -10.72
N HIS A 598 11.72 -8.62 -9.66
CA HIS A 598 13.09 -9.15 -9.56
C HIS A 598 13.12 -10.62 -9.16
N LEU A 599 12.07 -11.11 -8.50
CA LEU A 599 12.01 -12.45 -7.93
C LEU A 599 11.99 -13.52 -9.03
N ARG A 600 12.87 -14.50 -8.90
CA ARG A 600 13.06 -15.66 -9.79
C ARG A 600 12.89 -16.97 -9.04
N GLU A 601 13.30 -17.03 -7.77
CA GLU A 601 13.14 -18.22 -6.94
C GLU A 601 12.43 -17.86 -5.65
N LEU A 602 11.35 -18.57 -5.34
CA LEU A 602 10.59 -18.40 -4.10
C LEU A 602 10.45 -19.76 -3.42
N ASP A 603 10.94 -19.84 -2.20
CA ASP A 603 10.85 -21.01 -1.36
C ASP A 603 10.10 -20.67 -0.08
N LEU A 604 8.88 -21.19 0.02
CA LEU A 604 7.97 -21.09 1.16
C LEU A 604 7.88 -22.44 1.91
N THR A 605 8.85 -23.33 1.76
CA THR A 605 8.85 -24.65 2.40
C THR A 605 8.70 -24.56 3.92
N GLY A 606 7.84 -25.39 4.50
CA GLY A 606 7.61 -25.47 5.94
C GLY A 606 6.65 -24.41 6.49
N ASN A 607 6.06 -23.55 5.65
CA ASN A 607 5.06 -22.58 6.09
C ASN A 607 3.63 -23.15 6.05
N LYS A 608 2.82 -22.81 7.05
CA LYS A 608 1.37 -23.07 7.04
C LYS A 608 0.65 -21.88 6.38
N LEU A 609 0.26 -22.06 5.11
CA LEU A 609 -0.48 -21.08 4.32
C LEU A 609 -2.00 -21.28 4.49
N GLN A 610 -2.72 -20.19 4.77
CA GLN A 610 -4.20 -20.18 4.87
C GLN A 610 -4.85 -19.86 3.50
N ASP A 611 -6.17 -20.07 3.37
CA ASP A 611 -6.93 -19.98 2.11
C ASP A 611 -6.71 -18.64 1.43
N LEU A 612 -6.85 -17.58 2.23
CA LEU A 612 -6.69 -16.22 1.77
C LEU A 612 -5.23 -15.92 1.39
N GLY A 613 -4.27 -16.45 2.15
CA GLY A 613 -2.85 -16.37 1.83
C GLY A 613 -2.50 -17.02 0.48
N VAL A 614 -3.08 -18.19 0.20
CA VAL A 614 -2.87 -18.86 -1.10
C VAL A 614 -3.56 -18.10 -2.23
N LYS A 615 -4.77 -17.58 -2.04
CA LYS A 615 -5.43 -16.69 -3.02
C LYS A 615 -4.57 -15.46 -3.34
N LEU A 616 -3.97 -14.84 -2.33
CA LEU A 616 -3.07 -13.71 -2.52
C LEU A 616 -1.84 -14.11 -3.34
N LEU A 617 -1.18 -15.22 -3.00
CA LEU A 617 -0.04 -15.74 -3.77
C LEU A 617 -0.43 -16.07 -5.22
N CYS A 618 -1.59 -16.69 -5.45
CA CYS A 618 -2.12 -16.96 -6.79
C CYS A 618 -2.27 -15.67 -7.60
N SER A 619 -2.86 -14.64 -6.99
CA SER A 619 -3.01 -13.32 -7.64
C SER A 619 -1.65 -12.69 -8.00
N GLY A 620 -0.60 -13.02 -7.26
CA GLY A 620 0.78 -12.62 -7.58
C GLY A 620 1.35 -13.40 -8.77
N LEU A 621 1.16 -14.71 -8.79
CA LEU A 621 1.62 -15.59 -9.88
C LEU A 621 0.89 -15.33 -11.21
N GLU A 622 -0.40 -14.97 -11.14
CA GLU A 622 -1.22 -14.56 -12.29
C GLU A 622 -0.78 -13.24 -12.90
N SER A 623 0.04 -12.46 -12.18
CA SER A 623 0.51 -11.18 -12.68
C SER A 623 1.36 -11.36 -13.94
N PRO A 624 1.17 -10.56 -14.99
CA PRO A 624 2.03 -10.55 -16.18
C PRO A 624 3.46 -10.10 -15.85
N ASN A 625 3.65 -9.41 -14.73
CA ASN A 625 4.97 -8.95 -14.28
C ASN A 625 5.71 -10.06 -13.52
N CYS A 626 5.02 -11.14 -13.13
CA CYS A 626 5.61 -12.28 -12.46
C CYS A 626 6.61 -12.98 -13.39
N ARG A 627 7.86 -13.04 -12.95
CA ARG A 627 8.96 -13.69 -13.68
C ARG A 627 9.55 -14.85 -12.89
N LEU A 628 8.75 -15.44 -12.00
CA LEU A 628 9.19 -16.52 -11.13
C LEU A 628 9.51 -17.78 -11.95
N GLU A 629 10.70 -18.33 -11.73
CA GLU A 629 11.24 -19.52 -12.41
C GLU A 629 11.18 -20.76 -11.51
N THR A 630 11.32 -20.59 -10.19
CA THR A 630 11.28 -21.67 -9.21
C THR A 630 10.32 -21.35 -8.09
N LEU A 631 9.41 -22.28 -7.80
CA LEU A 631 8.48 -22.19 -6.68
C LEU A 631 8.53 -23.47 -5.84
N SER A 632 8.82 -23.33 -4.54
CA SER A 632 8.74 -24.43 -3.57
C SER A 632 7.67 -24.12 -2.52
N LEU A 633 6.65 -24.99 -2.46
CA LEU A 633 5.55 -24.95 -1.50
C LEU A 633 5.47 -26.26 -0.70
N SER A 634 6.62 -26.87 -0.41
CA SER A 634 6.66 -28.12 0.33
C SER A 634 6.12 -27.92 1.75
N VAL A 635 5.08 -28.67 2.10
CA VAL A 635 4.48 -28.65 3.44
C VAL A 635 5.01 -29.84 4.23
N THR A 636 5.46 -29.59 5.45
CA THR A 636 5.81 -30.63 6.43
C THR A 636 4.80 -30.61 7.57
N SER A 637 3.50 -30.79 7.28
CA SER A 637 2.48 -30.90 8.32
C SER A 637 2.05 -32.36 8.48
N THR A 638 2.46 -32.97 9.59
CA THR A 638 1.92 -34.24 10.11
C THR A 638 0.62 -34.04 10.90
N SER A 639 0.01 -32.85 10.88
CA SER A 639 -1.28 -32.61 11.54
C SER A 639 -2.45 -32.97 10.62
N SER A 640 -3.30 -33.86 11.12
CA SER A 640 -4.47 -34.50 10.51
C SER A 640 -5.64 -33.58 10.14
N THR A 641 -5.39 -32.30 9.84
CA THR A 641 -6.45 -31.36 9.46
C THR A 641 -6.63 -31.34 7.93
N PRO A 642 -7.83 -31.69 7.41
CA PRO A 642 -8.09 -31.82 5.96
C PRO A 642 -8.10 -30.49 5.19
N PHE A 643 -7.86 -29.34 5.84
CA PHE A 643 -8.07 -28.02 5.26
C PHE A 643 -6.99 -27.58 4.26
N THR A 644 -5.77 -28.13 4.26
CA THR A 644 -4.71 -27.68 3.32
C THR A 644 -4.93 -28.10 1.87
N CYS A 645 -5.81 -29.07 1.60
CA CYS A 645 -6.07 -29.61 0.27
C CYS A 645 -6.74 -28.60 -0.68
N THR A 646 -7.77 -27.88 -0.19
CA THR A 646 -8.51 -26.88 -0.98
C THR A 646 -7.63 -25.73 -1.47
N HIS A 647 -6.48 -25.51 -0.82
CA HIS A 647 -5.64 -24.35 -1.03
C HIS A 647 -4.66 -24.54 -2.21
N LEU A 648 -4.05 -25.73 -2.36
CA LEU A 648 -3.21 -26.05 -3.53
C LEU A 648 -4.05 -26.22 -4.80
N LEU A 649 -5.28 -26.73 -4.66
CA LEU A 649 -6.26 -26.77 -5.74
C LEU A 649 -6.61 -25.37 -6.24
N LEU A 650 -6.50 -24.28 -5.46
CA LEU A 650 -6.69 -22.92 -6.01
C LEU A 650 -5.55 -22.47 -6.95
N ILE A 651 -4.32 -22.97 -6.76
CA ILE A 651 -3.21 -22.70 -7.69
C ILE A 651 -3.46 -23.44 -9.02
N THR A 652 -4.14 -24.60 -9.00
CA THR A 652 -4.26 -25.52 -10.14
C THR A 652 -5.66 -25.68 -10.74
N GLU A 653 -6.74 -25.35 -10.05
CA GLU A 653 -8.10 -25.81 -10.36
C GLU A 653 -9.15 -24.69 -10.42
N LYS A 654 -10.15 -24.99 -11.25
CA LYS A 654 -11.53 -24.51 -11.21
C LYS A 654 -12.38 -25.54 -10.43
N VAL A 655 -12.46 -25.48 -9.09
CA VAL A 655 -13.20 -26.51 -8.32
C VAL A 655 -14.66 -26.13 -8.29
N SER A 656 -15.49 -27.04 -8.80
CA SER A 656 -16.93 -27.02 -8.58
C SER A 656 -17.23 -27.34 -7.12
N VAL A 657 -17.75 -26.34 -6.39
CA VAL A 657 -18.28 -26.51 -5.04
C VAL A 657 -19.59 -27.30 -5.12
N ASN A 658 -19.51 -28.62 -4.96
CA ASN A 658 -20.58 -29.38 -4.32
C ASN A 658 -20.19 -29.46 -2.84
N ASN A 659 -20.67 -28.59 -1.95
CA ASN A 659 -22.05 -28.53 -1.55
C ASN A 659 -22.51 -27.08 -1.31
N MET A 660 -23.66 -26.77 -1.93
CA MET A 660 -24.47 -25.55 -1.75
C MET A 660 -23.74 -24.26 -2.10
N TRP A 661 -23.84 -23.85 -3.37
CA TRP A 661 -24.59 -22.65 -3.82
C TRP A 661 -24.76 -22.72 -5.34
N THR A 662 -25.99 -22.47 -5.77
CA THR A 662 -26.47 -22.51 -7.16
C THR A 662 -26.05 -21.28 -7.95
N GLU A 663 -25.72 -21.53 -9.23
CA GLU A 663 -25.82 -20.61 -10.38
C GLU A 663 -25.25 -19.19 -10.26
N ALA A 664 -23.96 -19.04 -10.60
CA ALA A 664 -23.45 -18.03 -11.54
C ALA A 664 -21.92 -18.14 -11.69
N GLU A 665 -21.41 -17.75 -12.85
CA GLU A 665 -20.01 -17.48 -13.20
C GLU A 665 -19.15 -18.64 -13.75
N HIS A 666 -19.30 -18.79 -15.06
CA HIS A 666 -18.28 -19.31 -15.96
C HIS A 666 -17.00 -18.46 -15.94
N SER A 667 -15.86 -19.15 -15.84
CA SER A 667 -14.49 -18.74 -16.23
C SER A 667 -13.53 -18.27 -15.12
N SER A 668 -12.93 -19.24 -14.41
CA SER A 668 -11.65 -19.05 -13.73
C SER A 668 -10.63 -20.06 -14.27
N SER A 669 -9.63 -19.54 -15.00
CA SER A 669 -8.43 -20.26 -15.41
C SER A 669 -7.50 -20.41 -14.21
N SER A 670 -6.86 -21.57 -14.01
CA SER A 670 -5.90 -21.71 -12.92
C SER A 670 -4.74 -20.71 -13.02
N ALA A 671 -4.19 -20.29 -11.87
CA ALA A 671 -3.16 -19.26 -11.78
C ALA A 671 -1.92 -19.57 -12.64
N LEU A 672 -1.61 -20.86 -12.78
CA LEU A 672 -0.50 -21.34 -13.61
C LEU A 672 -0.81 -21.35 -15.12
N ARG A 673 -2.09 -21.38 -15.53
CA ARG A 673 -2.50 -21.39 -16.95
C ARG A 673 -2.63 -19.99 -17.57
N SER A 674 -2.87 -18.96 -16.75
CA SER A 674 -3.29 -17.63 -17.22
C SER A 674 -2.16 -16.77 -17.82
N ASN A 675 -0.89 -17.14 -17.61
CA ASN A 675 0.30 -16.43 -18.08
C ASN A 675 1.30 -17.45 -18.68
N PRO A 676 2.11 -17.17 -19.75
CA PRO A 676 3.26 -18.01 -20.06
C PRO A 676 4.18 -18.11 -18.85
N SER A 677 4.03 -19.20 -18.09
CA SER A 677 4.75 -19.41 -16.85
C SER A 677 6.24 -19.39 -17.17
N HIS A 678 6.96 -18.38 -16.65
CA HIS A 678 8.42 -18.42 -16.57
C HIS A 678 8.90 -19.58 -15.67
N LEU A 679 7.97 -20.21 -14.94
CA LEU A 679 8.19 -21.33 -14.06
C LEU A 679 8.78 -22.54 -14.80
N ARG A 680 9.98 -22.91 -14.37
CA ARG A 680 10.74 -24.09 -14.82
C ARG A 680 10.77 -25.18 -13.75
N GLU A 681 10.68 -24.81 -12.48
CA GLU A 681 10.75 -25.74 -11.37
C GLU A 681 9.60 -25.53 -10.38
N LEU A 682 8.85 -26.61 -10.11
CA LEU A 682 7.78 -26.64 -9.14
C LEU A 682 8.01 -27.79 -8.16
N ASP A 683 8.09 -27.43 -6.88
CA ASP A 683 8.31 -28.38 -5.80
C ASP A 683 7.15 -28.36 -4.82
N LEU A 684 6.37 -29.45 -4.82
CA LEU A 684 5.23 -29.65 -3.95
C LEU A 684 5.42 -30.87 -3.03
N ARG A 685 6.67 -31.32 -2.80
CA ARG A 685 6.92 -32.52 -1.99
C ARG A 685 6.27 -32.40 -0.59
N GLY A 686 5.83 -33.52 -0.01
CA GLY A 686 5.28 -33.57 1.35
C GLY A 686 3.82 -33.13 1.47
N ASN A 687 3.18 -32.69 0.38
CA ASN A 687 1.78 -32.31 0.37
C ASN A 687 0.87 -33.55 0.27
N HIS A 688 0.74 -34.32 1.35
CA HIS A 688 -0.04 -35.57 1.39
C HIS A 688 -1.53 -35.39 1.04
N ASN A 689 -2.05 -34.17 1.19
CA ASN A 689 -3.41 -33.85 0.80
C ASN A 689 -3.56 -33.59 -0.70
N LEU A 690 -2.49 -33.47 -1.49
CA LEU A 690 -2.59 -33.24 -2.94
C LEU A 690 -3.38 -34.36 -3.63
N GLN A 691 -3.04 -35.63 -3.31
CA GLN A 691 -3.71 -36.83 -3.83
C GLN A 691 -3.87 -36.84 -5.36
N ASP A 692 -4.68 -37.76 -5.90
CA ASP A 692 -4.87 -37.89 -7.35
C ASP A 692 -5.64 -36.71 -7.97
N SER A 693 -6.57 -36.10 -7.22
CA SER A 693 -7.34 -34.94 -7.70
C SER A 693 -6.46 -33.73 -7.96
N GLY A 694 -5.54 -33.39 -7.05
CA GLY A 694 -4.61 -32.27 -7.25
C GLY A 694 -3.63 -32.49 -8.39
N VAL A 695 -3.18 -33.73 -8.61
CA VAL A 695 -2.34 -34.06 -9.77
C VAL A 695 -3.10 -33.96 -11.09
N LYS A 696 -4.37 -34.36 -11.13
CA LYS A 696 -5.22 -34.23 -12.32
C LYS A 696 -5.34 -32.77 -12.78
N GLU A 697 -5.43 -31.84 -11.84
CA GLU A 697 -5.50 -30.41 -12.14
C GLU A 697 -4.16 -29.84 -12.59
N LEU A 698 -3.07 -30.27 -11.95
CA LEU A 698 -1.71 -29.96 -12.40
C LEU A 698 -1.43 -30.50 -13.81
N CYS A 699 -1.96 -31.68 -14.16
CA CYS A 699 -1.88 -32.25 -15.51
C CYS A 699 -2.49 -31.31 -16.55
N GLY A 700 -3.59 -30.64 -16.19
CA GLY A 700 -4.17 -29.63 -17.03
C GLY A 700 -3.26 -28.42 -17.29
N PHE A 701 -2.44 -28.00 -16.32
CA PHE A 701 -1.39 -27.01 -16.55
C PHE A 701 -0.24 -27.55 -17.42
N LEU A 702 0.20 -28.80 -17.20
CA LEU A 702 1.22 -29.46 -18.04
C LEU A 702 0.78 -29.59 -19.51
N GLN A 703 -0.52 -29.78 -19.75
CA GLN A 703 -1.15 -29.80 -21.07
C GLN A 703 -1.27 -28.41 -21.72
N SER A 704 -0.96 -27.33 -21.00
CA SER A 704 -0.99 -25.99 -21.59
C SER A 704 0.16 -25.81 -22.58
N PRO A 705 -0.07 -25.29 -23.80
CA PRO A 705 1.01 -25.01 -24.75
C PRO A 705 1.98 -23.92 -24.24
N THR A 706 1.60 -23.19 -23.21
CA THR A 706 2.42 -22.14 -22.57
C THR A 706 3.29 -22.66 -21.42
N CYS A 707 3.13 -23.92 -21.01
CA CYS A 707 3.88 -24.50 -19.91
C CYS A 707 5.35 -24.68 -20.29
N ARG A 708 6.26 -24.22 -19.43
CA ARG A 708 7.72 -24.34 -19.60
C ARG A 708 8.37 -25.14 -18.49
N LEU A 709 7.58 -25.89 -17.73
CA LEU A 709 8.06 -26.61 -16.56
C LEU A 709 9.04 -27.72 -16.99
N GLU A 710 10.25 -27.67 -16.45
CA GLU A 710 11.33 -28.63 -16.71
C GLU A 710 11.47 -29.65 -15.55
N THR A 711 11.16 -29.23 -14.31
CA THR A 711 11.25 -30.05 -13.11
C THR A 711 9.98 -29.99 -12.29
N LEU A 712 9.43 -31.17 -11.95
CA LEU A 712 8.28 -31.33 -11.07
C LEU A 712 8.60 -32.33 -9.95
N ARG A 713 8.41 -31.92 -8.69
CA ARG A 713 8.60 -32.80 -7.52
C ARG A 713 7.30 -32.94 -6.73
N LEU A 714 6.82 -34.18 -6.65
CA LEU A 714 5.59 -34.61 -5.96
C LEU A 714 5.87 -35.76 -4.98
N ARG A 715 7.07 -35.81 -4.41
CA ARG A 715 7.45 -36.83 -3.43
C ARG A 715 6.52 -36.79 -2.22
N TYR A 716 6.04 -37.94 -1.73
CA TYR A 716 5.18 -38.04 -0.54
C TYR A 716 3.94 -37.14 -0.60
N CYS A 717 3.14 -37.28 -1.66
CA CYS A 717 1.93 -36.50 -1.93
C CYS A 717 0.62 -37.31 -1.86
N GLY A 718 0.69 -38.58 -1.47
CA GLY A 718 -0.48 -39.46 -1.38
C GLY A 718 -1.02 -39.87 -2.75
N LEU A 719 -0.15 -40.01 -3.74
CA LEU A 719 -0.52 -40.34 -5.13
C LEU A 719 -0.70 -41.85 -5.31
N SER A 720 -1.63 -42.22 -6.18
CA SER A 720 -1.87 -43.61 -6.60
C SER A 720 -1.58 -43.82 -8.10
N GLU A 721 -1.86 -45.01 -8.62
CA GLU A 721 -1.82 -45.34 -10.05
C GLU A 721 -2.62 -44.34 -10.92
N ILE A 722 -3.71 -43.77 -10.41
CA ILE A 722 -4.56 -42.80 -11.13
C ILE A 722 -3.76 -41.53 -11.52
N SER A 723 -2.87 -41.08 -10.63
CA SER A 723 -1.96 -39.97 -10.91
C SER A 723 -0.98 -40.30 -12.02
N CYS A 724 -0.47 -41.53 -12.09
CA CYS A 724 0.44 -41.98 -13.13
C CYS A 724 -0.20 -41.90 -14.51
N SER A 725 -1.42 -42.41 -14.67
CA SER A 725 -2.14 -42.34 -15.95
C SER A 725 -2.47 -40.90 -16.35
N SER A 726 -2.84 -40.05 -15.39
CA SER A 726 -3.10 -38.63 -15.64
C SER A 726 -1.84 -37.89 -16.12
N LEU A 727 -0.71 -38.10 -15.44
CA LEU A 727 0.60 -37.55 -15.80
C LEU A 727 1.07 -38.09 -17.16
N ALA A 728 0.91 -39.39 -17.41
CA ALA A 728 1.28 -40.00 -18.68
C ALA A 728 0.47 -39.39 -19.84
N SER A 729 -0.84 -39.21 -19.66
CA SER A 729 -1.70 -38.54 -20.63
C SER A 729 -1.27 -37.09 -20.87
N ALA A 730 -0.94 -36.34 -19.81
CA ALA A 730 -0.49 -34.95 -19.93
C ALA A 730 0.85 -34.82 -20.66
N LEU A 731 1.80 -35.71 -20.37
CA LEU A 731 3.12 -35.71 -21.00
C LEU A 731 3.08 -36.19 -22.47
N ARG A 732 2.06 -36.96 -22.87
CA ARG A 732 1.79 -37.31 -24.28
C ARG A 732 1.16 -36.16 -25.08
N SER A 733 0.41 -35.28 -24.40
CA SER A 733 -0.32 -34.19 -25.04
C SER A 733 0.50 -32.91 -24.99
N ASN A 734 1.10 -32.55 -26.14
CA ASN A 734 2.10 -31.50 -26.38
C ASN A 734 3.55 -31.96 -26.16
N PRO A 735 4.55 -31.35 -26.84
CA PRO A 735 5.95 -31.59 -26.52
C PRO A 735 6.23 -31.05 -25.11
N SER A 736 6.11 -31.93 -24.12
CA SER A 736 6.41 -31.61 -22.73
C SER A 736 7.82 -31.05 -22.61
N HIS A 737 7.97 -29.94 -21.91
CA HIS A 737 9.28 -29.40 -21.52
C HIS A 737 9.85 -30.13 -20.29
N LEU A 738 9.07 -31.02 -19.67
CA LEU A 738 9.43 -31.70 -18.44
C LEU A 738 10.55 -32.70 -18.69
N ARG A 739 11.67 -32.48 -18.00
CA ARG A 739 12.87 -33.33 -18.03
C ARG A 739 13.01 -34.15 -16.76
N LYS A 740 12.54 -33.65 -15.62
CA LYS A 740 12.71 -34.31 -14.31
C LYS A 740 11.38 -34.42 -13.59
N LEU A 741 10.99 -35.63 -13.23
CA LEU A 741 9.80 -35.95 -12.46
C LEU A 741 10.16 -36.79 -11.25
N ASP A 742 9.86 -36.30 -10.04
CA ASP A 742 10.06 -37.02 -8.79
C ASP A 742 8.72 -37.35 -8.14
N LEU A 743 8.35 -38.62 -8.16
CA LEU A 743 7.16 -39.20 -7.54
C LEU A 743 7.52 -40.15 -6.40
N SER A 744 8.76 -40.13 -5.90
CA SER A 744 9.21 -41.05 -4.85
C SER A 744 8.32 -41.01 -3.60
N ASN A 745 8.30 -42.11 -2.83
CA ASN A 745 7.51 -42.22 -1.60
C ASN A 745 5.99 -41.97 -1.80
N ASN A 746 5.44 -42.43 -2.93
CA ASN A 746 3.99 -42.52 -3.20
C ASN A 746 3.62 -43.99 -3.51
N ASP A 747 2.36 -44.36 -3.33
CA ASP A 747 1.86 -45.72 -3.57
C ASP A 747 1.36 -45.90 -5.01
N LEU A 748 2.29 -45.82 -5.96
CA LEU A 748 1.98 -45.71 -7.39
C LEU A 748 1.60 -47.04 -8.06
N GLN A 749 1.80 -48.16 -7.37
CA GLN A 749 1.69 -49.53 -7.88
C GLN A 749 2.65 -49.84 -9.07
N ASP A 750 2.97 -51.11 -9.30
CA ASP A 750 3.90 -51.52 -10.37
C ASP A 750 3.37 -51.14 -11.78
N SER A 751 2.06 -51.20 -11.98
CA SER A 751 1.40 -50.86 -13.24
C SER A 751 1.49 -49.37 -13.58
N GLY A 752 1.25 -48.49 -12.61
CA GLY A 752 1.35 -47.04 -12.79
C GLY A 752 2.78 -46.58 -13.10
N VAL A 753 3.78 -47.15 -12.42
CA VAL A 753 5.20 -46.85 -12.71
C VAL A 753 5.60 -47.35 -14.10
N LYS A 754 5.14 -48.55 -14.49
CA LYS A 754 5.39 -49.10 -15.81
C LYS A 754 4.84 -48.20 -16.93
N GLU A 755 3.63 -47.65 -16.76
CA GLU A 755 3.04 -46.73 -17.75
C GLU A 755 3.92 -45.49 -18.00
N LEU A 756 4.51 -44.93 -16.94
CA LEU A 756 5.41 -43.77 -17.04
C LEU A 756 6.78 -44.13 -17.63
N LEU A 757 7.29 -45.34 -17.37
CA LEU A 757 8.53 -45.85 -17.98
C LEU A 757 8.35 -46.12 -19.48
N ASP A 758 7.25 -46.75 -19.87
CA ASP A 758 6.91 -46.99 -21.28
C ASP A 758 6.79 -45.65 -22.03
N LEU A 759 6.22 -44.63 -21.39
CA LEU A 759 6.19 -43.27 -21.92
C LEU A 759 7.60 -42.68 -22.05
N GLN A 760 8.47 -42.85 -21.06
CA GLN A 760 9.85 -42.34 -21.10
C GLN A 760 10.64 -42.91 -22.29
N GLN A 761 10.36 -44.15 -22.68
CA GLN A 761 10.98 -44.82 -23.82
C GLN A 761 10.35 -44.45 -25.18
N SER A 762 9.19 -43.79 -25.19
CA SER A 762 8.47 -43.45 -26.42
C SER A 762 9.13 -42.30 -27.20
N SER A 763 9.07 -42.37 -28.54
CA SER A 763 9.58 -41.32 -29.42
C SER A 763 8.73 -40.04 -29.31
N GLY A 764 9.25 -39.06 -28.58
CA GLY A 764 8.57 -37.77 -28.35
C GLY A 764 8.55 -37.32 -26.89
N CYS A 765 8.90 -38.21 -25.94
CA CYS A 765 9.06 -37.84 -24.54
C CYS A 765 10.42 -37.18 -24.30
N ARG A 766 10.44 -36.06 -23.56
CA ARG A 766 11.67 -35.34 -23.14
C ARG A 766 12.10 -35.64 -21.71
N LEU A 767 11.43 -36.58 -21.05
CA LEU A 767 11.68 -36.91 -19.65
C LEU A 767 13.02 -37.65 -19.52
N GLU A 768 14.03 -36.96 -18.99
CA GLU A 768 15.38 -37.49 -18.77
C GLU A 768 15.47 -38.28 -17.45
N THR A 769 14.71 -37.89 -16.43
CA THR A 769 14.78 -38.48 -15.09
C THR A 769 13.39 -38.70 -14.51
N LEU A 770 13.09 -39.96 -14.17
CA LEU A 770 11.92 -40.35 -13.37
C LEU A 770 12.41 -40.97 -12.06
N ARG A 771 12.00 -40.42 -10.91
CA ARG A 771 12.24 -41.02 -9.59
C ARG A 771 10.91 -41.49 -9.01
N SER A 772 10.80 -42.79 -8.70
CA SER A 772 9.55 -43.39 -8.20
C SER A 772 9.75 -44.42 -7.08
N VAL A 773 10.98 -44.64 -6.60
CA VAL A 773 11.30 -45.86 -5.83
C VAL A 773 11.21 -45.67 -4.32
N ASP A 774 10.27 -46.39 -3.71
CA ASP A 774 10.47 -47.29 -2.58
C ASP A 774 9.53 -48.50 -2.82
N GLY A 775 10.05 -49.68 -3.19
CA GLY A 775 9.24 -50.92 -3.25
C GLY A 775 9.16 -51.72 -4.56
N TRP A 776 10.18 -51.74 -5.43
CA TRP A 776 10.19 -52.70 -6.54
C TRP A 776 10.24 -54.12 -5.96
N SER A 777 9.28 -54.98 -6.32
CA SER A 777 9.51 -56.43 -6.22
C SER A 777 10.72 -56.77 -7.11
N GLN A 778 11.64 -57.61 -6.64
CA GLN A 778 12.85 -58.01 -7.39
C GLN A 778 12.58 -58.49 -8.83
N SER A 779 11.34 -58.87 -9.13
CA SER A 779 10.84 -59.30 -10.44
C SER A 779 10.88 -58.23 -11.53
N THR A 780 10.69 -56.95 -11.22
CA THR A 780 10.54 -55.90 -12.25
C THR A 780 11.89 -55.31 -12.71
N LEU A 781 12.95 -55.45 -11.90
CA LEU A 781 14.31 -55.01 -12.23
C LEU A 781 14.94 -55.78 -13.40
N LEU A 782 14.44 -56.98 -13.71
CA LEU A 782 14.97 -57.85 -14.77
C LEU A 782 14.52 -57.48 -16.19
N LEU A 783 13.51 -56.61 -16.35
CA LEU A 783 12.95 -56.26 -17.66
C LEU A 783 13.48 -54.93 -18.24
N VAL A 784 14.31 -54.18 -17.51
CA VAL A 784 14.86 -52.88 -17.95
C VAL A 784 16.30 -52.99 -18.49
N PHE A 785 16.93 -54.16 -18.36
CA PHE A 785 18.23 -54.46 -18.96
C PHE A 785 18.15 -55.73 -19.84
N TYR A 786 17.45 -55.65 -20.97
CA TYR A 786 17.75 -56.45 -22.17
C TYR A 786 17.21 -55.78 -23.43
#